data_AF-A0A9W6LPX0-F1
#
_entry.id   AF-A0A9W6LPX0-F1
#
_cell.length_a   1.000
_cell.length_b   1.000
_cell.length_c   1.000
_cell.angle_alpha   90.00
_cell.angle_beta   90.00
_cell.angle_gamma   90.00
#
_symmetry.space_group_name_H-M   'P 1'
#
loop_
_entity.id
_entity.type
_entity.pdbx_description
1 polymer ?
#
loop_
_entity_poly.entity_id
_entity_poly.type
_entity_poly.pdbx_seq_one_letter_code
_entity_poly.pdbx_strand_id
1 'polypeptide(L)'
;MKFIEDYGKLAIVYKEKEYQYKEVIEGIKYYSTLLDIEKEDRVVVFTENRPEIAFSIFAVWERKGTSVNLDGEYSEEELAYVLRDAEPKYIFTSEKNYETAVRAKETTGSTVKIIKFEDVEIPQGYTPDNYVVEAPEGDATAIILYTSGTTGNPKGVMLTTDNIMSNINPLEKIKLYSKEDRFIALLPLHHILPLVTNLLGPMYKGATIVMVEELSSEAIRGALQKYKITIMVGVPRLWEMLHKGLMGKIRANKLALKLFKLCEKMENKKLSKFLFKKVHEGFGGHLRVMASGGAKLDAKIMEDFSTLGFMMLEGYGLTETSPIITFNRPEDAVAGSAGEAIPGVDVMIAEDGEVLAKGPNVMKGYFKNEEATSQVIDGDGWFHTGDLGRLEDGHLYILGRKKEMIVLSNGKNINPADIEDEIMRNTDLIKEMAVVEYHNHLMALVHPDFKAVKEAKIANIKEKLKWEIIDKYNVTAPKYRKILEIKIVKDELPKTKLGKLRRFKLKELLDEPVAKKQEEEKVRERSPEEETVEYLKLKKYLKDTHDLEVTPESHLELDLGLDSLDIVEVLSFIEANFGASIHEEDIARISNVGELCVLIREKGGEYSQGDINWKQILTEDVPVDMAKSTLVGKVVRLATTPILKSRLSMSVEGLENLVDSPCIFAGNHQSFLDGFILNYLLPEKVRDKTFYLAISSHFESGFRKFIANRGNIILVDVDKNLKETLQIAAKVLREGKNLVIFPEGARTRDGDLQQFKKTFGILSRELNIPVVPFGIEGAYEAMPYGASMPNKGEVKIEFFKAIGGEEKEVNETVAETRDVIEKWLMENK
;
A
#
# COMPACT_ATOMS: atom_id res chain seq x y z
N MET A 1 10.16 25.69 -37.54
CA MET A 1 8.70 25.50 -37.70
C MET A 1 8.01 26.53 -36.82
N LYS A 2 7.00 27.26 -37.31
CA LYS A 2 6.22 28.16 -36.43
C LYS A 2 5.52 27.34 -35.35
N PHE A 3 5.80 27.63 -34.08
CA PHE A 3 5.30 26.83 -32.96
C PHE A 3 4.33 27.62 -32.07
N ILE A 4 4.62 28.87 -31.76
CA ILE A 4 3.73 29.76 -30.99
C ILE A 4 3.53 31.04 -31.80
N GLU A 5 2.31 31.57 -31.79
CA GLU A 5 1.97 32.88 -32.31
C GLU A 5 1.06 33.62 -31.32
N ASP A 6 0.91 34.94 -31.49
CA ASP A 6 -0.02 35.71 -30.66
C ASP A 6 -1.48 35.42 -31.04
N TYR A 7 -2.18 34.69 -30.17
CA TYR A 7 -3.60 34.40 -30.32
C TYR A 7 -4.53 35.50 -29.77
N GLY A 8 -3.98 36.62 -29.29
CA GLY A 8 -4.76 37.76 -28.78
C GLY A 8 -5.57 37.46 -27.53
N LYS A 9 -5.09 36.53 -26.69
CA LYS A 9 -5.79 36.08 -25.48
C LYS A 9 -4.84 35.53 -24.41
N LEU A 10 -5.43 35.13 -23.29
CA LEU A 10 -4.75 34.58 -22.13
C LEU A 10 -4.03 33.26 -22.43
N ALA A 11 -2.73 33.21 -22.16
CA ALA A 11 -1.87 32.04 -22.32
C ALA A 11 -1.65 31.31 -20.99
N ILE A 12 -1.09 32.00 -19.99
CA ILE A 12 -0.73 31.41 -18.70
C ILE A 12 -1.38 32.17 -17.56
N VAL A 13 -1.86 31.45 -16.54
CA VAL A 13 -2.17 32.00 -15.22
C VAL A 13 -1.27 31.35 -14.18
N TYR A 14 -0.65 32.16 -13.33
CA TYR A 14 0.20 31.70 -12.23
C TYR A 14 0.19 32.73 -11.09
N LYS A 15 -0.04 32.30 -9.84
CA LYS A 15 -0.14 33.20 -8.66
C LYS A 15 -1.07 34.39 -8.88
N GLU A 16 -2.23 34.15 -9.49
CA GLU A 16 -3.20 35.18 -9.90
C GLU A 16 -2.73 36.16 -10.98
N LYS A 17 -1.46 36.11 -11.40
CA LYS A 17 -0.96 36.86 -12.54
C LYS A 17 -1.39 36.19 -13.84
N GLU A 18 -1.90 37.00 -14.75
CA GLU A 18 -2.35 36.60 -16.07
C GLU A 18 -1.32 37.05 -17.10
N TYR A 19 -0.89 36.14 -17.97
CA TYR A 19 0.03 36.40 -19.07
C TYR A 19 -0.70 36.15 -20.39
N GLN A 20 -0.88 37.19 -21.20
CA GLN A 20 -1.37 37.07 -22.56
C GLN A 20 -0.32 36.38 -23.44
N TYR A 21 -0.76 35.74 -24.54
CA TYR A 21 0.16 35.14 -25.52
C TYR A 21 1.24 36.12 -25.98
N LYS A 22 0.85 37.37 -26.25
CA LYS A 22 1.77 38.46 -26.56
C LYS A 22 2.89 38.63 -25.53
N GLU A 23 2.54 38.72 -24.24
CA GLU A 23 3.49 38.92 -23.13
C GLU A 23 4.40 37.69 -22.94
N VAL A 24 3.86 36.48 -23.15
CA VAL A 24 4.67 35.25 -23.13
C VAL A 24 5.70 35.27 -24.25
N ILE A 25 5.31 35.67 -25.47
CA ILE A 25 6.21 35.74 -26.62
C ILE A 25 7.26 36.85 -26.43
N GLU A 26 6.88 38.01 -25.89
CA GLU A 26 7.82 39.07 -25.49
C GLU A 26 8.87 38.53 -24.50
N GLY A 27 8.44 37.79 -23.48
CA GLY A 27 9.34 37.13 -22.52
C GLY A 27 10.26 36.12 -23.18
N ILE A 28 9.74 35.23 -24.04
CA ILE A 28 10.54 34.24 -24.80
C ILE A 28 11.61 34.94 -25.65
N LYS A 29 11.22 35.95 -26.42
CA LYS A 29 12.12 36.69 -27.31
C LYS A 29 13.18 37.42 -26.49
N TYR A 30 12.83 38.05 -25.38
CA TYR A 30 13.81 38.67 -24.50
C TYR A 30 14.80 37.66 -23.90
N TYR A 31 14.30 36.54 -23.35
CA TYR A 31 15.15 35.48 -22.79
C TYR A 31 16.12 34.92 -23.83
N SER A 32 15.70 34.84 -25.11
CA SER A 32 16.59 34.38 -26.19
C SER A 32 17.79 35.30 -26.40
N THR A 33 17.67 36.60 -26.12
CA THR A 33 18.77 37.57 -26.22
C THR A 33 19.85 37.37 -25.15
N LEU A 34 19.51 36.72 -24.03
CA LEU A 34 20.45 36.42 -22.94
C LEU A 34 21.39 35.25 -23.30
N LEU A 35 21.04 34.49 -24.34
CA LEU A 35 21.74 33.30 -24.76
C LEU A 35 22.62 33.60 -25.97
N ASP A 36 23.91 33.28 -25.83
CA ASP A 36 24.88 33.22 -26.92
C ASP A 36 25.22 31.76 -27.21
N ILE A 37 24.34 31.13 -28.00
CA ILE A 37 24.35 29.69 -28.27
C ILE A 37 24.14 29.39 -29.76
N GLU A 38 24.66 28.26 -30.21
CA GLU A 38 24.49 27.68 -31.54
C GLU A 38 23.64 26.39 -31.48
N LYS A 39 23.38 25.77 -32.64
CA LYS A 39 22.49 24.60 -32.77
C LYS A 39 22.86 23.43 -31.85
N GLU A 40 24.16 23.20 -31.67
CA GLU A 40 24.68 22.08 -30.89
C GLU A 40 24.89 22.43 -29.41
N ASP A 41 24.48 23.62 -28.96
CA ASP A 41 24.62 24.00 -27.56
C ASP A 41 23.39 23.59 -26.74
N ARG A 42 23.66 23.23 -25.49
CA ARG A 42 22.65 22.81 -24.52
C ARG A 42 22.48 23.87 -23.44
N VAL A 43 21.23 24.10 -23.05
CA VAL A 43 20.86 24.97 -21.93
C VAL A 43 20.03 24.18 -20.95
N VAL A 44 20.47 24.12 -19.70
CA VAL A 44 19.73 23.47 -18.62
C VAL A 44 18.63 24.39 -18.13
N VAL A 45 17.42 23.84 -17.95
CA VAL A 45 16.31 24.49 -17.25
C VAL A 45 16.07 23.70 -15.96
N PHE A 46 16.46 24.27 -14.82
CA PHE A 46 16.45 23.62 -13.51
C PHE A 46 15.64 24.46 -12.53
N THR A 47 14.35 24.12 -12.40
CA THR A 47 13.41 24.89 -11.57
C THR A 47 12.14 24.12 -11.23
N GLU A 48 11.44 24.53 -10.18
CA GLU A 48 10.05 24.22 -9.91
C GLU A 48 9.07 24.73 -11.00
N ASN A 49 7.83 24.23 -11.00
CA ASN A 49 6.82 24.65 -11.96
C ASN A 49 6.52 26.16 -11.88
N ARG A 50 6.81 26.88 -12.97
CA ARG A 50 6.55 28.32 -13.12
C ARG A 50 6.50 28.74 -14.59
N PRO A 51 5.93 29.92 -14.93
CA PRO A 51 5.84 30.41 -16.30
C PRO A 51 7.19 30.50 -17.03
N GLU A 52 8.26 30.81 -16.32
CA GLU A 52 9.60 30.99 -16.86
C GLU A 52 10.20 29.69 -17.46
N ILE A 53 9.65 28.52 -17.14
CA ILE A 53 9.97 27.27 -17.87
C ILE A 53 9.61 27.42 -19.35
N ALA A 54 8.44 27.97 -19.66
CA ALA A 54 8.03 28.23 -21.03
C ALA A 54 9.01 29.22 -21.69
N PHE A 55 9.33 30.31 -21.00
CA PHE A 55 10.24 31.32 -21.53
C PHE A 55 11.61 30.72 -21.86
N SER A 56 12.14 29.90 -20.96
CA SER A 56 13.45 29.26 -21.10
C SER A 56 13.50 28.25 -22.24
N ILE A 57 12.57 27.29 -22.29
CA ILE A 57 12.54 26.25 -23.32
C ILE A 57 12.43 26.88 -24.70
N PHE A 58 11.47 27.79 -24.86
CA PHE A 58 11.20 28.41 -26.16
C PHE A 58 12.27 29.43 -26.56
N ALA A 59 12.93 30.09 -25.61
CA ALA A 59 14.09 30.94 -25.90
C ALA A 59 15.27 30.14 -26.46
N VAL A 60 15.48 28.93 -25.93
CA VAL A 60 16.52 28.01 -26.41
C VAL A 60 16.18 27.52 -27.82
N TRP A 61 14.91 27.20 -28.08
CA TRP A 61 14.42 26.83 -29.40
C TRP A 61 14.55 27.95 -30.44
N GLU A 62 14.27 29.20 -30.06
CA GLU A 62 14.46 30.38 -30.91
C GLU A 62 15.92 30.54 -31.34
N ARG A 63 16.87 30.18 -30.47
CA ARG A 63 18.31 30.12 -30.77
C ARG A 63 18.75 28.80 -31.40
N LYS A 64 17.81 27.91 -31.73
CA LYS A 64 18.01 26.58 -32.32
C LYS A 64 18.82 25.61 -31.46
N GLY A 65 19.04 25.91 -30.18
CA GLY A 65 19.74 25.04 -29.24
C GLY A 65 18.84 23.96 -28.66
N THR A 66 19.41 23.14 -27.77
CA THR A 66 18.72 22.05 -27.08
C THR A 66 18.43 22.38 -25.63
N SER A 67 17.17 22.32 -25.20
CA SER A 67 16.81 22.49 -23.78
C SER A 67 16.97 21.18 -23.01
N VAL A 68 17.65 21.21 -21.88
CA VAL A 68 17.79 20.07 -20.96
C VAL A 68 16.94 20.37 -19.73
N ASN A 69 15.76 19.76 -19.64
CA ASN A 69 14.79 20.10 -18.58
C ASN A 69 14.95 19.13 -17.41
N LEU A 70 15.23 19.68 -16.23
CA LEU A 70 15.54 18.93 -15.02
C LEU A 70 14.53 19.25 -13.92
N ASP A 71 14.38 18.30 -13.00
CA ASP A 71 13.59 18.51 -11.79
C ASP A 71 14.31 19.52 -10.90
N GLY A 72 13.64 20.61 -10.51
CA GLY A 72 14.16 21.62 -9.59
C GLY A 72 14.54 21.08 -8.22
N GLU A 73 14.16 19.86 -7.88
CA GLU A 73 14.52 19.21 -6.62
C GLU A 73 15.64 18.16 -6.79
N TYR A 74 16.40 18.19 -7.90
CA TYR A 74 17.66 17.43 -7.98
C TYR A 74 18.61 17.84 -6.86
N SER A 75 19.29 16.84 -6.31
CA SER A 75 20.45 17.02 -5.44
C SER A 75 21.63 17.65 -6.20
N GLU A 76 22.62 18.12 -5.44
CA GLU A 76 23.87 18.61 -6.00
C GLU A 76 24.55 17.54 -6.87
N GLU A 77 24.57 16.29 -6.41
CA GLU A 77 25.21 15.17 -7.09
C GLU A 77 24.51 14.81 -8.41
N GLU A 78 23.18 14.80 -8.40
CA GLU A 78 22.37 14.53 -9.58
C GLU A 78 22.56 15.64 -10.64
N LEU A 79 22.54 16.90 -10.22
CA LEU A 79 22.80 18.01 -11.13
C LEU A 79 24.25 17.99 -11.64
N ALA A 80 25.23 17.75 -10.78
CA ALA A 80 26.63 17.62 -11.15
C ALA A 80 26.87 16.50 -12.18
N TYR A 81 26.15 15.39 -12.07
CA TYR A 81 26.17 14.35 -13.10
C TYR A 81 25.71 14.88 -14.45
N VAL A 82 24.57 15.58 -14.50
CA VAL A 82 24.05 16.15 -15.75
C VAL A 82 24.97 17.23 -16.32
N LEU A 83 25.59 18.08 -15.48
CA LEU A 83 26.53 19.10 -15.95
C LEU A 83 27.78 18.48 -16.61
N ARG A 84 28.26 17.34 -16.11
CA ARG A 84 29.36 16.59 -16.72
C ARG A 84 28.97 15.91 -18.03
N ASP A 85 27.75 15.36 -18.10
CA ASP A 85 27.30 14.63 -19.29
C ASP A 85 26.87 15.58 -20.43
N ALA A 86 25.97 16.51 -20.12
CA ALA A 86 25.39 17.46 -21.08
C ALA A 86 26.31 18.62 -21.45
N GLU A 87 27.30 18.97 -20.63
CA GLU A 87 28.21 20.11 -20.85
C GLU A 87 27.47 21.39 -21.32
N PRO A 88 26.48 21.88 -20.55
CA PRO A 88 25.65 23.00 -20.98
C PRO A 88 26.40 24.33 -20.93
N LYS A 89 26.06 25.27 -21.82
CA LYS A 89 26.59 26.64 -21.79
C LYS A 89 25.91 27.51 -20.72
N TYR A 90 24.62 27.28 -20.50
CA TYR A 90 23.80 28.06 -19.57
C TYR A 90 22.92 27.16 -18.70
N ILE A 91 22.60 27.63 -17.49
CA ILE A 91 21.54 27.12 -16.62
C ILE A 91 20.57 28.27 -16.36
N PHE A 92 19.30 28.07 -16.68
CA PHE A 92 18.20 28.86 -16.15
C PHE A 92 17.70 28.23 -14.84
N THR A 93 17.61 29.02 -13.77
CA THR A 93 17.19 28.56 -12.44
C THR A 93 16.37 29.60 -11.69
N SER A 94 15.56 29.15 -10.73
CA SER A 94 14.91 30.03 -9.75
C SER A 94 15.84 30.36 -8.58
N GLU A 95 15.50 31.40 -7.81
CA GLU A 95 16.09 31.72 -6.52
C GLU A 95 16.12 30.49 -5.58
N LYS A 96 15.01 29.73 -5.52
CA LYS A 96 14.89 28.53 -4.69
C LYS A 96 15.97 27.48 -5.02
N ASN A 97 16.35 27.38 -6.29
CA ASN A 97 17.25 26.35 -6.79
C ASN A 97 18.68 26.84 -7.06
N TYR A 98 18.92 28.15 -6.91
CA TYR A 98 20.17 28.80 -7.25
C TYR A 98 21.38 28.24 -6.49
N GLU A 99 21.29 28.05 -5.17
CA GLU A 99 22.40 27.52 -4.37
C GLU A 99 22.84 26.13 -4.84
N THR A 100 21.89 25.26 -5.19
CA THR A 100 22.20 23.91 -5.68
C THR A 100 22.91 23.97 -7.03
N ALA A 101 22.48 24.86 -7.92
CA ALA A 101 23.14 25.08 -9.20
C ALA A 101 24.58 25.61 -9.06
N VAL A 102 24.81 26.53 -8.12
CA VAL A 102 26.15 27.06 -7.81
C VAL A 102 27.07 25.96 -7.29
N ARG A 103 26.62 25.19 -6.28
CA ARG A 103 27.44 24.10 -5.71
C ARG A 103 27.74 23.03 -6.75
N ALA A 104 26.76 22.59 -7.54
CA ALA A 104 26.98 21.61 -8.60
C ALA A 104 27.98 22.12 -9.67
N LYS A 105 27.92 23.40 -10.01
CA LYS A 105 28.90 24.04 -10.89
C LYS A 105 30.31 24.02 -10.29
N GLU A 106 30.45 24.37 -9.01
CA GLU A 106 31.74 24.37 -8.30
C GLU A 106 32.32 22.94 -8.20
N THR A 107 31.52 21.98 -7.77
CA THR A 107 31.87 20.55 -7.65
C THR A 107 32.31 19.94 -8.98
N THR A 108 31.78 20.42 -10.10
CA THR A 108 32.17 19.94 -11.43
C THR A 108 33.30 20.75 -12.07
N GLY A 109 33.66 21.90 -11.52
CA GLY A 109 34.56 22.86 -12.18
C GLY A 109 34.00 23.40 -13.51
N SER A 110 32.68 23.34 -13.71
CA SER A 110 32.04 23.70 -14.97
C SER A 110 32.07 25.20 -15.23
N THR A 111 32.28 25.60 -16.49
CA THR A 111 32.23 27.01 -16.92
C THR A 111 30.82 27.50 -17.22
N VAL A 112 29.79 26.68 -16.96
CA VAL A 112 28.39 27.02 -17.22
C VAL A 112 27.98 28.35 -16.59
N LYS A 113 27.25 29.18 -17.33
CA LYS A 113 26.73 30.46 -16.85
C LYS A 113 25.34 30.24 -16.23
N ILE A 114 25.15 30.71 -14.99
CA ILE A 114 23.86 30.59 -14.31
C ILE A 114 23.09 31.89 -14.53
N ILE A 115 21.87 31.80 -15.04
CA ILE A 115 20.92 32.89 -15.18
C ILE A 115 19.77 32.60 -14.22
N LYS A 116 19.61 33.46 -13.22
CA LYS A 116 18.55 33.35 -12.23
C LYS A 116 17.34 34.15 -12.71
N PHE A 117 16.14 33.57 -12.69
CA PHE A 117 14.92 34.22 -13.21
C PHE A 117 14.62 35.56 -12.55
N GLU A 118 14.85 35.65 -11.24
CA GLU A 118 14.60 36.83 -10.44
C GLU A 118 15.52 38.01 -10.81
N ASP A 119 16.67 37.75 -11.46
CA ASP A 119 17.58 38.79 -11.94
C ASP A 119 17.22 39.27 -13.37
N VAL A 120 16.25 38.62 -14.02
CA VAL A 120 15.84 38.93 -15.39
C VAL A 120 14.63 39.86 -15.40
N GLU A 121 14.89 41.16 -15.51
CA GLU A 121 13.85 42.16 -15.74
C GLU A 121 13.66 42.41 -17.25
N ILE A 122 12.44 42.17 -17.74
CA ILE A 122 12.06 42.50 -19.13
C ILE A 122 11.77 44.01 -19.18
N PRO A 123 12.45 44.80 -20.03
CA PRO A 123 12.23 46.24 -20.12
C PRO A 123 10.78 46.58 -20.48
N GLN A 124 10.23 47.59 -19.80
CA GLN A 124 8.89 48.08 -20.13
C GLN A 124 8.86 48.60 -21.57
N GLY A 125 7.95 48.05 -22.39
CA GLY A 125 7.85 48.40 -23.81
C GLY A 125 8.81 47.66 -24.74
N TYR A 126 9.50 46.61 -24.25
CA TYR A 126 10.24 45.70 -25.12
C TYR A 126 9.34 45.21 -26.26
N THR A 127 9.80 45.38 -27.50
CA THR A 127 9.08 44.98 -28.70
C THR A 127 9.97 44.05 -29.51
N PRO A 128 9.64 42.76 -29.64
CA PRO A 128 10.42 41.84 -30.47
C PRO A 128 10.19 42.12 -31.96
N ASP A 129 11.10 41.63 -32.81
CA ASP A 129 11.01 41.78 -34.27
C ASP A 129 9.74 41.14 -34.86
N ASN A 130 9.24 40.07 -34.22
CA ASN A 130 7.98 39.43 -34.54
C ASN A 130 7.40 38.73 -33.30
N TYR A 131 6.11 38.41 -33.37
CA TYR A 131 5.38 37.68 -32.32
C TYR A 131 5.14 36.22 -32.72
N VAL A 132 6.19 35.57 -33.23
CA VAL A 132 6.17 34.15 -33.62
C VAL A 132 7.39 33.47 -33.02
N VAL A 133 7.21 32.37 -32.31
CA VAL A 133 8.31 31.54 -31.79
C VAL A 133 8.51 30.36 -32.72
N GLU A 134 9.74 30.11 -33.11
CA GLU A 134 10.09 28.98 -33.97
C GLU A 134 10.67 27.81 -33.17
N ALA A 135 10.22 26.60 -33.48
CA ALA A 135 10.83 25.37 -33.01
C ALA A 135 11.93 24.89 -33.98
N PRO A 136 12.94 24.15 -33.48
CA PRO A 136 13.93 23.47 -34.32
C PRO A 136 13.27 22.60 -35.39
N GLU A 137 13.91 22.47 -36.55
CA GLU A 137 13.41 21.67 -37.68
C GLU A 137 14.31 20.47 -37.98
N GLY A 138 13.73 19.46 -38.61
CA GLY A 138 14.43 18.26 -39.05
C GLY A 138 14.88 17.38 -37.89
N ASP A 139 16.09 16.84 -37.99
CA ASP A 139 16.63 15.87 -37.04
C ASP A 139 17.27 16.50 -35.79
N ALA A 140 17.15 17.82 -35.63
CA ALA A 140 17.72 18.56 -34.51
C ALA A 140 17.04 18.16 -33.19
N THR A 141 17.84 17.88 -32.15
CA THR A 141 17.33 17.61 -30.82
C THR A 141 16.78 18.91 -30.20
N ALA A 142 15.48 18.91 -29.90
CA ALA A 142 14.81 20.06 -29.31
C ALA A 142 14.86 20.02 -27.78
N ILE A 143 14.68 18.82 -27.20
CA ILE A 143 14.66 18.60 -25.75
C ILE A 143 15.46 17.36 -25.39
N ILE A 144 16.21 17.43 -24.29
CA ILE A 144 16.76 16.26 -23.59
C ILE A 144 16.10 16.15 -22.22
N LEU A 145 15.66 14.94 -21.90
CA LEU A 145 15.11 14.59 -20.58
C LEU A 145 15.88 13.43 -19.97
N TYR A 146 16.41 13.60 -18.76
CA TYR A 146 17.12 12.53 -18.06
C TYR A 146 16.14 11.58 -17.38
N THR A 147 16.29 10.28 -17.62
CA THR A 147 15.49 9.23 -16.98
C THR A 147 16.38 8.34 -16.14
N SER A 148 15.94 7.97 -14.94
CA SER A 148 16.62 6.98 -14.11
C SER A 148 16.39 5.59 -14.69
N GLY A 149 17.34 5.13 -15.52
CA GLY A 149 17.32 3.77 -16.08
C GLY A 149 17.53 2.71 -15.00
N THR A 150 17.17 1.46 -15.30
CA THR A 150 17.34 0.29 -14.40
C THR A 150 18.81 -0.05 -14.09
N THR A 151 19.78 0.66 -14.68
CA THR A 151 21.22 0.33 -14.69
C THR A 151 22.08 1.32 -13.90
N GLY A 152 21.49 2.14 -13.03
CA GLY A 152 22.24 3.01 -12.09
C GLY A 152 22.18 4.49 -12.44
N ASN A 153 22.87 4.93 -13.50
CA ASN A 153 22.99 6.34 -13.85
C ASN A 153 21.86 6.85 -14.79
N PRO A 154 21.39 8.11 -14.63
CA PRO A 154 20.38 8.68 -15.52
C PRO A 154 20.85 8.78 -16.98
N LYS A 155 19.97 8.51 -17.95
CA LYS A 155 20.26 8.61 -19.39
C LYS A 155 19.46 9.76 -20.00
N GLY A 156 20.11 10.62 -20.79
CA GLY A 156 19.45 11.71 -21.49
C GLY A 156 18.71 11.21 -22.74
N VAL A 157 17.38 11.27 -22.75
CA VAL A 157 16.54 10.92 -23.89
C VAL A 157 16.49 12.09 -24.87
N MET A 158 16.95 11.91 -26.11
CA MET A 158 16.95 12.96 -27.13
C MET A 158 15.64 12.98 -27.93
N LEU A 159 14.89 14.08 -27.84
CA LEU A 159 13.62 14.28 -28.54
C LEU A 159 13.70 15.43 -29.54
N THR A 160 13.28 15.17 -30.78
CA THR A 160 13.13 16.18 -31.82
C THR A 160 11.75 16.84 -31.75
N THR A 161 11.58 17.96 -32.43
CA THR A 161 10.25 18.58 -32.59
C THR A 161 9.29 17.65 -33.31
N ASP A 162 9.74 16.85 -34.29
CA ASP A 162 8.90 15.85 -34.97
C ASP A 162 8.42 14.76 -34.01
N ASN A 163 9.27 14.32 -33.07
CA ASN A 163 8.86 13.40 -32.02
C ASN A 163 7.71 13.96 -31.18
N ILE A 164 7.82 15.22 -30.75
CA ILE A 164 6.80 15.90 -29.94
C ILE A 164 5.51 16.12 -30.76
N MET A 165 5.65 16.57 -32.02
CA MET A 165 4.51 16.85 -32.89
C MET A 165 3.75 15.58 -33.29
N SER A 166 4.41 14.43 -33.34
CA SER A 166 3.75 13.14 -33.56
C SER A 166 2.74 12.78 -32.46
N ASN A 167 2.85 13.39 -31.28
CA ASN A 167 1.91 13.22 -30.17
C ASN A 167 0.85 14.32 -30.14
N ILE A 168 1.22 15.56 -30.46
CA ILE A 168 0.28 16.70 -30.52
C ILE A 168 -0.72 16.56 -31.67
N ASN A 169 -0.23 16.24 -32.88
CA ASN A 169 -1.05 16.21 -34.10
C ASN A 169 -2.19 15.19 -34.06
N PRO A 170 -2.00 13.94 -33.58
CA PRO A 170 -3.11 13.00 -33.50
C PRO A 170 -4.20 13.41 -32.50
N LEU A 171 -3.82 13.97 -31.35
CA LEU A 171 -4.79 14.46 -30.36
C LEU A 171 -5.62 15.63 -30.89
N GLU A 172 -5.03 16.49 -31.72
CA GLU A 172 -5.75 17.54 -32.44
C GLU A 172 -6.71 16.96 -33.49
N LYS A 173 -6.27 15.96 -34.27
CA LYS A 173 -7.10 15.31 -35.31
C LYS A 173 -8.37 14.68 -34.73
N ILE A 174 -8.28 14.05 -33.56
CA ILE A 174 -9.45 13.50 -32.84
C ILE A 174 -10.21 14.56 -32.03
N LYS A 175 -9.82 15.84 -32.13
CA LYS A 175 -10.44 16.99 -31.45
C LYS A 175 -10.54 16.80 -29.93
N LEU A 176 -9.52 16.18 -29.32
CA LEU A 176 -9.49 15.99 -27.87
C LEU A 176 -9.42 17.33 -27.13
N TYR A 177 -8.75 18.31 -27.75
CA TYR A 177 -8.69 19.68 -27.27
C TYR A 177 -8.60 20.69 -28.41
N SER A 178 -8.84 21.95 -28.07
CA SER A 178 -9.00 23.10 -28.94
C SER A 178 -8.38 24.35 -28.29
N LYS A 179 -8.37 25.47 -29.01
CA LYS A 179 -7.86 26.73 -28.48
C LYS A 179 -8.76 27.28 -27.37
N GLU A 180 -10.04 26.93 -27.35
CA GLU A 180 -11.02 27.39 -26.35
C GLU A 180 -10.78 26.77 -24.96
N ASP A 181 -9.90 25.78 -24.90
CA ASP A 181 -9.70 24.95 -23.73
C ASP A 181 -8.74 25.55 -22.72
N ARG A 182 -8.98 25.17 -21.47
CA ARG A 182 -8.26 25.60 -20.28
C ARG A 182 -7.74 24.36 -19.55
N PHE A 183 -6.43 24.26 -19.46
CA PHE A 183 -5.70 23.19 -18.80
C PHE A 183 -5.28 23.62 -17.41
N ILE A 184 -5.41 22.73 -16.43
CA ILE A 184 -4.73 22.89 -15.14
C ILE A 184 -3.39 22.16 -15.21
N ALA A 185 -2.29 22.88 -15.01
CA ALA A 185 -0.93 22.35 -14.94
C ALA A 185 -0.52 22.19 -13.48
N LEU A 186 -0.66 20.96 -12.98
CA LEU A 186 -0.36 20.57 -11.59
C LEU A 186 0.79 19.57 -11.51
N LEU A 187 1.10 18.88 -12.61
CA LEU A 187 2.18 17.90 -12.68
C LEU A 187 3.51 18.58 -13.04
N PRO A 188 4.67 18.07 -12.58
CA PRO A 188 5.96 18.69 -12.85
C PRO A 188 6.31 18.71 -14.34
N LEU A 189 6.59 19.88 -14.90
CA LEU A 189 6.82 20.10 -16.35
C LEU A 189 8.18 19.61 -16.85
N HIS A 190 9.05 19.09 -15.98
CA HIS A 190 10.27 18.38 -16.38
C HIS A 190 10.00 16.93 -16.82
N HIS A 191 8.79 16.40 -16.59
CA HIS A 191 8.38 15.10 -17.12
C HIS A 191 7.70 15.25 -18.48
N ILE A 192 7.97 14.34 -19.41
CA ILE A 192 7.49 14.44 -20.80
C ILE A 192 5.96 14.47 -20.92
N LEU A 193 5.23 13.73 -20.07
CA LEU A 193 3.76 13.68 -20.08
C LEU A 193 3.17 15.09 -19.90
N PRO A 194 3.34 15.74 -18.73
CA PRO A 194 2.81 17.09 -18.54
C PRO A 194 3.52 18.14 -19.39
N LEU A 195 4.79 17.96 -19.76
CA LEU A 195 5.46 18.85 -20.69
C LEU A 195 4.72 18.91 -22.03
N VAL A 196 4.39 17.77 -22.63
CA VAL A 196 3.66 17.71 -23.90
C VAL A 196 2.18 18.07 -23.71
N THR A 197 1.50 17.50 -22.73
CA THR A 197 0.04 17.63 -22.60
C THR A 197 -0.43 18.93 -21.93
N ASN A 198 0.39 19.56 -21.09
CA ASN A 198 0.01 20.75 -20.33
C ASN A 198 0.79 22.01 -20.70
N LEU A 199 1.94 21.90 -21.40
CA LEU A 199 2.70 23.05 -21.88
C LEU A 199 2.80 23.11 -23.41
N LEU A 200 3.53 22.18 -24.05
CA LEU A 200 3.86 22.27 -25.48
C LEU A 200 2.62 22.18 -26.37
N GLY A 201 1.75 21.18 -26.16
CA GLY A 201 0.51 21.00 -26.92
C GLY A 201 -0.49 22.16 -26.76
N PRO A 202 -0.80 22.60 -25.53
CA PRO A 202 -1.64 23.78 -25.31
C PRO A 202 -1.06 25.05 -25.91
N MET A 203 0.25 25.31 -25.78
CA MET A 203 0.89 26.49 -26.38
C MET A 203 0.83 26.47 -27.90
N TYR A 204 1.12 25.31 -28.51
CA TYR A 204 1.04 25.11 -29.95
C TYR A 204 -0.37 25.35 -30.49
N LYS A 205 -1.40 24.93 -29.74
CA LYS A 205 -2.79 25.07 -30.17
C LYS A 205 -3.41 26.43 -29.82
N GLY A 206 -2.74 27.23 -28.98
CA GLY A 206 -3.29 28.47 -28.46
C GLY A 206 -4.29 28.27 -27.33
N ALA A 207 -4.20 27.24 -26.51
CA ALA A 207 -5.08 27.02 -25.34
C ALA A 207 -4.59 27.80 -24.10
N THR A 208 -5.40 27.91 -23.04
CA THR A 208 -4.97 28.56 -21.79
C THR A 208 -4.46 27.54 -20.78
N ILE A 209 -3.36 27.85 -20.10
CA ILE A 209 -2.72 27.02 -19.08
C ILE A 209 -2.84 27.73 -17.73
N VAL A 210 -3.32 27.02 -16.71
CA VAL A 210 -3.43 27.52 -15.34
C VAL A 210 -2.50 26.69 -14.47
N MET A 211 -1.40 27.29 -14.06
CA MET A 211 -0.37 26.64 -13.22
C MET A 211 -0.75 26.78 -11.75
N VAL A 212 -0.75 25.66 -11.04
CA VAL A 212 -1.01 25.59 -9.59
C VAL A 212 0.22 25.08 -8.86
N GLU A 213 0.58 25.71 -7.75
CA GLU A 213 1.77 25.33 -6.95
C GLU A 213 1.50 24.14 -6.02
N GLU A 214 0.27 24.04 -5.50
CA GLU A 214 -0.08 23.07 -4.46
C GLU A 214 -1.02 21.99 -4.98
N LEU A 215 -0.70 20.73 -4.66
CA LEU A 215 -1.53 19.55 -4.92
C LEU A 215 -2.56 19.30 -3.81
N SER A 216 -3.10 20.34 -3.19
CA SER A 216 -4.17 20.21 -2.19
C SER A 216 -5.55 20.13 -2.86
N SER A 217 -6.47 19.39 -2.24
CA SER A 217 -7.85 19.30 -2.74
C SER A 217 -8.55 20.67 -2.79
N GLU A 218 -8.18 21.58 -1.90
CA GLU A 218 -8.72 22.94 -1.85
C GLU A 218 -8.17 23.81 -2.99
N ALA A 219 -6.85 23.82 -3.19
CA ALA A 219 -6.21 24.56 -4.29
C ALA A 219 -6.72 24.08 -5.66
N ILE A 220 -6.77 22.77 -5.88
CA ILE A 220 -7.29 22.18 -7.12
C ILE A 220 -8.75 22.60 -7.34
N ARG A 221 -9.62 22.42 -6.33
CA ARG A 221 -11.04 22.81 -6.43
C ARG A 221 -11.21 24.30 -6.71
N GLY A 222 -10.45 25.15 -6.02
CA GLY A 222 -10.45 26.60 -6.22
C GLY A 222 -10.08 26.98 -7.64
N ALA A 223 -9.01 26.37 -8.19
CA ALA A 223 -8.57 26.61 -9.56
C ALA A 223 -9.60 26.12 -10.60
N LEU A 224 -10.14 24.91 -10.43
CA LEU A 224 -11.17 24.34 -11.30
C LEU A 224 -12.39 25.27 -11.43
N GLN A 225 -12.85 25.84 -10.29
CA GLN A 225 -13.99 26.76 -10.23
C GLN A 225 -13.65 28.16 -10.77
N LYS A 226 -12.58 28.79 -10.26
CA LYS A 226 -12.21 30.17 -10.60
C LYS A 226 -11.88 30.32 -12.08
N TYR A 227 -11.07 29.40 -12.62
CA TYR A 227 -10.55 29.51 -13.98
C TYR A 227 -11.33 28.69 -15.01
N LYS A 228 -12.41 28.02 -14.60
CA LYS A 228 -13.30 27.24 -15.48
C LYS A 228 -12.53 26.19 -16.30
N ILE A 229 -11.73 25.39 -15.60
CA ILE A 229 -10.86 24.39 -16.20
C ILE A 229 -11.69 23.34 -16.97
N THR A 230 -11.18 22.93 -18.12
CA THR A 230 -11.84 22.01 -19.06
C THR A 230 -11.09 20.69 -19.25
N ILE A 231 -9.75 20.69 -19.13
CA ILE A 231 -8.90 19.49 -19.14
C ILE A 231 -8.09 19.42 -17.87
N MET A 232 -8.03 18.22 -17.30
CA MET A 232 -7.14 17.87 -16.21
C MET A 232 -6.39 16.58 -16.56
N VAL A 233 -5.06 16.67 -16.59
CA VAL A 233 -4.17 15.52 -16.77
C VAL A 233 -3.53 15.21 -15.43
N GLY A 234 -3.56 13.94 -15.04
CA GLY A 234 -3.13 13.46 -13.73
C GLY A 234 -2.44 12.11 -13.83
N VAL A 235 -1.79 11.71 -12.73
CA VAL A 235 -1.25 10.35 -12.54
C VAL A 235 -2.21 9.52 -11.67
N PRO A 236 -2.15 8.19 -11.68
CA PRO A 236 -3.08 7.33 -10.91
C PRO A 236 -3.27 7.76 -9.46
N ARG A 237 -2.19 8.10 -8.75
CA ARG A 237 -2.24 8.59 -7.35
C ARG A 237 -3.16 9.80 -7.13
N LEU A 238 -3.18 10.74 -8.08
CA LEU A 238 -4.08 11.89 -8.01
C LEU A 238 -5.54 11.45 -8.12
N TRP A 239 -5.80 10.51 -9.03
CA TRP A 239 -7.15 9.98 -9.26
C TRP A 239 -7.62 9.11 -8.10
N GLU A 240 -6.76 8.29 -7.50
CA GLU A 240 -7.02 7.54 -6.28
C GLU A 240 -7.41 8.45 -5.12
N MET A 241 -6.66 9.53 -4.89
CA MET A 241 -6.98 10.51 -3.83
C MET A 241 -8.36 11.13 -4.04
N LEU A 242 -8.64 11.62 -5.26
CA LEU A 242 -9.93 12.25 -5.60
C LEU A 242 -11.08 11.23 -5.54
N HIS A 243 -10.86 10.01 -6.02
CA HIS A 243 -11.80 8.90 -6.01
C HIS A 243 -12.14 8.46 -4.59
N LYS A 244 -11.14 8.22 -3.73
CA LYS A 244 -11.33 7.84 -2.31
C LYS A 244 -12.18 8.88 -1.58
N GLY A 245 -11.84 10.16 -1.71
CA GLY A 245 -12.60 11.25 -1.08
C GLY A 245 -14.04 11.37 -1.58
N LEU A 246 -14.26 11.16 -2.89
CA LEU A 246 -15.58 11.23 -3.51
C LEU A 246 -16.47 10.03 -3.18
N MET A 247 -15.94 8.81 -3.35
CA MET A 247 -16.67 7.58 -3.08
C MET A 247 -16.97 7.41 -1.59
N GLY A 248 -16.10 7.88 -0.70
CA GLY A 248 -16.40 7.95 0.73
C GLY A 248 -17.67 8.76 1.02
N LYS A 249 -17.82 9.94 0.41
CA LYS A 249 -19.03 10.78 0.54
C LYS A 249 -20.27 10.14 -0.07
N ILE A 250 -20.13 9.46 -1.21
CA ILE A 250 -21.25 8.75 -1.86
C ILE A 250 -21.73 7.58 -0.99
N ARG A 251 -20.81 6.76 -0.47
CA ARG A 251 -21.12 5.60 0.38
C ARG A 251 -21.75 6.01 1.71
N ALA A 252 -21.34 7.14 2.28
CA ALA A 252 -21.94 7.70 3.50
C ALA A 252 -23.40 8.15 3.31
N ASN A 253 -23.82 8.49 2.08
CA ASN A 253 -25.17 8.94 1.79
C ASN A 253 -25.99 7.85 1.06
N LYS A 254 -26.96 7.25 1.77
CA LYS A 254 -27.80 6.16 1.24
C LYS A 254 -28.52 6.51 -0.07
N LEU A 255 -28.94 7.76 -0.26
CA LEU A 255 -29.59 8.20 -1.50
C LEU A 255 -28.58 8.29 -2.64
N ALA A 256 -27.41 8.90 -2.39
CA ALA A 256 -26.34 9.00 -3.38
C ALA A 256 -25.85 7.62 -3.83
N LEU A 257 -25.70 6.67 -2.89
CA LEU A 257 -25.31 5.31 -3.19
C LEU A 257 -26.36 4.57 -4.04
N LYS A 258 -27.67 4.79 -3.79
CA LYS A 258 -28.74 4.22 -4.62
C LYS A 258 -28.72 4.81 -6.04
N LEU A 259 -28.53 6.13 -6.17
CA LEU A 259 -28.41 6.78 -7.47
C LEU A 259 -27.18 6.30 -8.23
N PHE A 260 -26.05 6.11 -7.53
CA PHE A 260 -24.82 5.58 -8.12
C PHE A 260 -25.04 4.19 -8.73
N LYS A 261 -25.61 3.25 -7.95
CA LYS A 261 -25.94 1.90 -8.42
C LYS A 261 -26.97 1.88 -9.55
N LEU A 262 -27.85 2.89 -9.61
CA LEU A 262 -28.79 3.05 -10.71
C LEU A 262 -28.04 3.49 -11.98
N CYS A 263 -27.16 4.49 -11.88
CA CYS A 263 -26.34 4.95 -13.00
C CYS A 263 -25.42 3.86 -13.54
N GLU A 264 -24.81 3.08 -12.66
CA GLU A 264 -23.94 1.94 -12.99
C GLU A 264 -24.67 0.92 -13.90
N LYS A 265 -25.98 0.70 -13.68
CA LYS A 265 -26.79 -0.21 -14.50
C LYS A 265 -27.32 0.40 -15.79
N MET A 266 -27.47 1.72 -15.84
CA MET A 266 -28.12 2.41 -16.96
C MET A 266 -27.13 2.85 -18.04
N GLU A 267 -25.84 2.96 -17.70
CA GLU A 267 -24.74 3.36 -18.59
C GLU A 267 -25.01 4.67 -19.38
N ASN A 268 -25.86 5.55 -18.85
CA ASN A 268 -26.26 6.80 -19.50
C ASN A 268 -25.52 8.00 -18.91
N LYS A 269 -24.38 8.36 -19.52
CA LYS A 269 -23.51 9.46 -19.06
C LYS A 269 -24.23 10.81 -18.91
N LYS A 270 -25.21 11.13 -19.76
CA LYS A 270 -25.97 12.40 -19.67
C LYS A 270 -26.87 12.42 -18.44
N LEU A 271 -27.56 11.32 -18.17
CA LEU A 271 -28.37 11.17 -16.95
C LEU A 271 -27.48 11.18 -15.70
N SER A 272 -26.36 10.46 -15.72
CA SER A 272 -25.39 10.47 -14.63
C SER A 272 -24.91 11.87 -14.30
N LYS A 273 -24.51 12.65 -15.31
CA LYS A 273 -24.09 14.04 -15.13
C LYS A 273 -25.19 14.93 -14.55
N PHE A 274 -26.45 14.70 -14.93
CA PHE A 274 -27.60 15.42 -14.35
C PHE A 274 -27.83 15.03 -12.88
N LEU A 275 -27.85 13.74 -12.56
CA LEU A 275 -28.07 13.24 -11.20
C LEU A 275 -26.93 13.64 -10.25
N PHE A 276 -25.70 13.65 -10.75
CA PHE A 276 -24.50 14.03 -9.99
C PHE A 276 -24.04 15.46 -10.28
N LYS A 277 -24.94 16.37 -10.68
CA LYS A 277 -24.60 17.77 -10.98
C LYS A 277 -23.79 18.45 -9.88
N LYS A 278 -24.13 18.22 -8.61
CA LYS A 278 -23.37 18.76 -7.45
C LYS A 278 -21.93 18.27 -7.38
N VAL A 279 -21.68 17.03 -7.83
CA VAL A 279 -20.31 16.50 -7.95
C VAL A 279 -19.57 17.25 -9.05
N HIS A 280 -20.19 17.41 -10.22
CA HIS A 280 -19.62 18.19 -11.34
C HIS A 280 -19.32 19.64 -10.92
N GLU A 281 -20.22 20.30 -10.18
CA GLU A 281 -20.00 21.65 -9.61
C GLU A 281 -18.83 21.68 -8.61
N GLY A 282 -18.62 20.60 -7.85
CA GLY A 282 -17.45 20.39 -7.00
C GLY A 282 -16.13 20.35 -7.80
N PHE A 283 -16.17 19.84 -9.03
CA PHE A 283 -15.06 19.84 -10.00
C PHE A 283 -15.06 21.07 -10.92
N GLY A 284 -15.73 22.16 -10.54
CA GLY A 284 -15.78 23.41 -11.31
C GLY A 284 -16.86 23.48 -12.38
N GLY A 285 -17.56 22.38 -12.69
CA GLY A 285 -18.69 22.34 -13.63
C GLY A 285 -18.32 22.43 -15.12
N HIS A 286 -17.06 22.75 -15.43
CA HIS A 286 -16.56 22.96 -16.80
C HIS A 286 -15.65 21.83 -17.30
N LEU A 287 -15.25 20.91 -16.42
CA LEU A 287 -14.37 19.80 -16.77
C LEU A 287 -15.04 18.89 -17.82
N ARG A 288 -14.38 18.70 -18.96
CA ARG A 288 -14.84 17.81 -20.04
C ARG A 288 -13.97 16.58 -20.22
N VAL A 289 -12.67 16.67 -19.93
CA VAL A 289 -11.72 15.56 -20.09
C VAL A 289 -10.83 15.44 -18.87
N MET A 290 -10.75 14.22 -18.34
CA MET A 290 -9.78 13.77 -17.35
C MET A 290 -8.88 12.74 -18.01
N ALA A 291 -7.57 12.87 -17.89
CA ALA A 291 -6.64 11.92 -18.50
C ALA A 291 -5.63 11.39 -17.47
N SER A 292 -5.42 10.08 -17.47
CA SER A 292 -4.46 9.39 -16.63
C SER A 292 -3.29 8.86 -17.46
N GLY A 293 -2.08 8.96 -16.93
CA GLY A 293 -0.87 8.41 -17.55
C GLY A 293 0.29 8.31 -16.55
N GLY A 294 1.42 7.75 -17.02
CA GLY A 294 2.65 7.60 -16.23
C GLY A 294 2.71 6.36 -15.33
N ALA A 295 1.57 5.75 -15.01
CA ALA A 295 1.45 4.44 -14.37
C ALA A 295 0.08 3.82 -14.69
N LYS A 296 -0.07 2.51 -14.43
CA LYS A 296 -1.32 1.77 -14.60
C LYS A 296 -2.40 2.35 -13.67
N LEU A 297 -3.57 2.67 -14.22
CA LEU A 297 -4.72 3.11 -13.44
C LEU A 297 -5.58 1.91 -13.04
N ASP A 298 -6.12 1.90 -11.82
CA ASP A 298 -7.17 0.93 -11.45
C ASP A 298 -8.42 1.15 -12.31
N ALA A 299 -8.81 0.12 -13.06
CA ALA A 299 -9.98 0.13 -13.93
C ALA A 299 -11.24 0.61 -13.19
N LYS A 300 -11.38 0.27 -11.91
CA LYS A 300 -12.54 0.68 -11.11
C LYS A 300 -12.64 2.19 -10.93
N ILE A 301 -11.52 2.90 -10.88
CA ILE A 301 -11.52 4.37 -10.79
C ILE A 301 -12.12 4.97 -12.07
N MET A 302 -11.69 4.49 -13.24
CA MET A 302 -12.21 4.93 -14.53
C MET A 302 -13.69 4.60 -14.69
N GLU A 303 -14.11 3.39 -14.29
CA GLU A 303 -15.53 2.97 -14.28
C GLU A 303 -16.39 3.85 -13.38
N ASP A 304 -15.94 4.15 -12.17
CA ASP A 304 -16.69 4.95 -11.20
C ASP A 304 -16.83 6.41 -11.67
N PHE A 305 -15.76 7.01 -12.21
CA PHE A 305 -15.85 8.35 -12.81
C PHE A 305 -16.76 8.37 -14.04
N SER A 306 -16.70 7.34 -14.90
CA SER A 306 -17.62 7.17 -16.03
C SER A 306 -19.08 7.05 -15.56
N THR A 307 -19.32 6.29 -14.49
CA THR A 307 -20.63 6.12 -13.84
C THR A 307 -21.18 7.45 -13.32
N LEU A 308 -20.31 8.35 -12.86
CA LEU A 308 -20.65 9.72 -12.43
C LEU A 308 -20.81 10.71 -13.59
N GLY A 309 -20.62 10.27 -14.84
CA GLY A 309 -20.77 11.08 -16.04
C GLY A 309 -19.55 11.94 -16.38
N PHE A 310 -18.37 11.63 -15.83
CA PHE A 310 -17.10 12.21 -16.27
C PHE A 310 -16.51 11.41 -17.43
N MET A 311 -15.74 12.07 -18.28
CA MET A 311 -14.91 11.41 -19.29
C MET A 311 -13.50 11.27 -18.72
N MET A 312 -13.17 10.06 -18.29
CA MET A 312 -11.83 9.70 -17.86
C MET A 312 -11.21 8.81 -18.92
N LEU A 313 -9.99 9.14 -19.34
CA LEU A 313 -9.23 8.45 -20.38
C LEU A 313 -7.88 8.04 -19.79
N GLU A 314 -7.31 6.96 -20.33
CA GLU A 314 -6.00 6.43 -19.92
C GLU A 314 -5.11 6.33 -21.16
N GLY A 315 -3.82 6.60 -21.00
CA GLY A 315 -2.82 6.44 -22.04
C GLY A 315 -1.53 5.84 -21.52
N TYR A 316 -0.80 5.21 -22.44
CA TYR A 316 0.46 4.55 -22.17
C TYR A 316 1.56 5.04 -23.10
N GLY A 317 2.75 5.17 -22.53
CA GLY A 317 4.00 5.41 -23.23
C GLY A 317 5.09 5.84 -22.25
N LEU A 318 6.24 6.23 -22.79
CA LEU A 318 7.46 6.50 -22.04
C LEU A 318 8.08 7.84 -22.47
N THR A 319 9.12 8.29 -21.75
CA THR A 319 9.94 9.42 -22.18
C THR A 319 10.50 9.21 -23.58
N GLU A 320 10.93 7.99 -23.86
CA GLU A 320 11.45 7.54 -25.15
C GLU A 320 10.42 7.57 -26.28
N THR A 321 9.13 7.80 -26.00
CA THR A 321 8.04 7.81 -27.00
C THR A 321 7.20 9.09 -26.98
N SER A 322 7.72 10.16 -26.37
CA SER A 322 7.29 11.54 -26.60
C SER A 322 5.83 11.97 -26.38
N PRO A 323 5.05 11.56 -25.36
CA PRO A 323 5.17 10.47 -24.39
C PRO A 323 4.17 9.32 -24.61
N ILE A 324 3.37 9.36 -25.68
CA ILE A 324 2.20 8.50 -25.90
C ILE A 324 2.51 7.52 -27.03
N ILE A 325 2.19 6.26 -26.78
CA ILE A 325 2.15 5.17 -27.76
C ILE A 325 0.68 4.83 -28.04
N THR A 326 -0.08 4.60 -26.97
CA THR A 326 -1.52 4.26 -27.03
C THR A 326 -2.34 5.18 -26.13
N PHE A 327 -3.60 5.38 -26.48
CA PHE A 327 -4.53 6.18 -25.67
C PHE A 327 -5.99 5.79 -25.90
N ASN A 328 -6.78 5.80 -24.84
CA ASN A 328 -8.23 5.62 -24.90
C ASN A 328 -8.91 6.79 -25.60
N ARG A 329 -9.58 6.53 -26.72
CA ARG A 329 -10.34 7.56 -27.44
C ARG A 329 -11.69 7.82 -26.75
N PRO A 330 -12.22 9.06 -26.79
CA PRO A 330 -13.50 9.39 -26.15
C PRO A 330 -14.67 8.46 -26.50
N GLU A 331 -14.71 7.97 -27.74
CA GLU A 331 -15.74 7.10 -28.30
C GLU A 331 -15.59 5.62 -27.94
N ASP A 332 -14.38 5.18 -27.59
CA ASP A 332 -14.03 3.75 -27.43
C ASP A 332 -13.15 3.52 -26.19
N ALA A 333 -13.41 4.27 -25.13
CA ALA A 333 -12.62 4.19 -23.91
C ALA A 333 -12.95 2.93 -23.13
N VAL A 334 -11.98 2.02 -22.97
CA VAL A 334 -12.13 0.75 -22.24
C VAL A 334 -11.38 0.82 -20.91
N ALA A 335 -12.10 0.59 -19.80
CA ALA A 335 -11.49 0.58 -18.47
C ALA A 335 -10.46 -0.56 -18.33
N GLY A 336 -9.27 -0.22 -17.81
CA GLY A 336 -8.15 -1.15 -17.65
C GLY A 336 -7.33 -1.38 -18.92
N SER A 337 -7.76 -0.83 -20.06
CA SER A 337 -6.94 -0.75 -21.27
C SER A 337 -6.22 0.59 -21.35
N ALA A 338 -5.00 0.58 -21.90
CA ALA A 338 -4.28 1.78 -22.31
C ALA A 338 -4.72 2.33 -23.68
N GLY A 339 -5.78 1.78 -24.27
CA GLY A 339 -6.36 2.20 -25.54
C GLY A 339 -5.63 1.68 -26.78
N GLU A 340 -5.96 2.27 -27.92
CA GLU A 340 -5.35 1.95 -29.21
C GLU A 340 -4.09 2.78 -29.48
N ALA A 341 -3.25 2.32 -30.39
CA ALA A 341 -2.13 3.11 -30.90
C ALA A 341 -2.58 4.47 -31.47
N ILE A 342 -1.78 5.51 -31.21
CA ILE A 342 -2.03 6.82 -31.80
C ILE A 342 -1.73 6.78 -33.30
N PRO A 343 -2.46 7.54 -34.14
CA PRO A 343 -2.21 7.61 -35.57
C PRO A 343 -0.73 7.83 -35.95
N GLY A 344 -0.19 6.91 -36.74
CA GLY A 344 1.22 6.94 -37.20
C GLY A 344 2.20 6.16 -36.33
N VAL A 345 1.73 5.51 -35.26
CA VAL A 345 2.52 4.63 -34.40
C VAL A 345 2.02 3.20 -34.56
N ASP A 346 2.94 2.29 -34.84
CA ASP A 346 2.72 0.86 -34.89
C ASP A 346 3.07 0.25 -33.53
N VAL A 347 2.25 -0.70 -33.08
CA VAL A 347 2.43 -1.44 -31.83
C VAL A 347 2.36 -2.93 -32.12
N MET A 348 3.30 -3.70 -31.57
CA MET A 348 3.25 -5.16 -31.61
C MET A 348 3.67 -5.76 -30.27
N ILE A 349 3.30 -7.03 -30.07
CA ILE A 349 3.73 -7.82 -28.92
C ILE A 349 4.78 -8.82 -29.41
N ALA A 350 5.98 -8.77 -28.84
CA ALA A 350 7.07 -9.69 -29.13
C ALA A 350 6.75 -11.12 -28.65
N GLU A 351 7.53 -12.12 -29.09
CA GLU A 351 7.33 -13.53 -28.70
C GLU A 351 7.37 -13.75 -27.18
N ASP A 352 8.15 -12.95 -26.47
CA ASP A 352 8.28 -13.00 -25.01
C ASP A 352 7.26 -12.12 -24.27
N GLY A 353 6.30 -11.54 -24.99
CA GLY A 353 5.23 -10.70 -24.46
C GLY A 353 5.58 -9.21 -24.29
N GLU A 354 6.79 -8.78 -24.67
CA GLU A 354 7.20 -7.38 -24.60
C GLU A 354 6.43 -6.50 -25.60
N VAL A 355 5.98 -5.31 -25.16
CA VAL A 355 5.37 -4.31 -26.01
C VAL A 355 6.47 -3.61 -26.80
N LEU A 356 6.33 -3.61 -28.13
CA LEU A 356 7.22 -2.91 -29.05
C LEU A 356 6.45 -1.79 -29.73
N ALA A 357 7.12 -0.65 -29.93
CA ALA A 357 6.55 0.51 -30.60
C ALA A 357 7.46 0.99 -31.72
N LYS A 358 6.87 1.41 -32.84
CA LYS A 358 7.61 2.00 -33.96
C LYS A 358 6.83 3.16 -34.52
N GLY A 359 7.49 4.29 -34.73
CA GLY A 359 6.83 5.47 -35.24
C GLY A 359 7.66 6.75 -35.02
N PRO A 360 7.17 7.88 -35.53
CA PRO A 360 7.85 9.17 -35.40
C PRO A 360 7.88 9.66 -33.95
N ASN A 361 7.15 9.06 -33.02
CA ASN A 361 7.15 9.39 -31.59
C ASN A 361 8.39 8.87 -30.84
N VAL A 362 9.02 7.81 -31.36
CA VAL A 362 10.21 7.19 -30.76
C VAL A 362 11.39 8.16 -30.81
N MET A 363 12.10 8.28 -29.69
CA MET A 363 13.27 9.13 -29.51
C MET A 363 14.33 8.93 -30.59
N LYS A 364 15.20 9.93 -30.76
CA LYS A 364 16.40 9.79 -31.60
C LYS A 364 17.41 8.79 -31.01
N GLY A 365 17.45 8.67 -29.69
CA GLY A 365 18.35 7.80 -28.95
C GLY A 365 18.73 8.40 -27.59
N TYR A 366 19.57 7.68 -26.84
CA TYR A 366 20.17 8.20 -25.62
C TYR A 366 21.39 9.05 -25.94
N PHE A 367 21.47 10.25 -25.35
CA PHE A 367 22.53 11.21 -25.53
C PHE A 367 23.89 10.60 -25.18
N LYS A 368 24.86 10.71 -26.11
CA LYS A 368 26.23 10.15 -26.01
C LYS A 368 26.28 8.65 -25.62
N ASN A 369 25.21 7.88 -25.87
CA ASN A 369 25.11 6.49 -25.43
C ASN A 369 24.49 5.58 -26.50
N GLU A 370 25.26 5.34 -27.56
CA GLU A 370 24.87 4.48 -28.69
C GLU A 370 24.65 3.01 -28.28
N GLU A 371 25.44 2.52 -27.32
CA GLU A 371 25.28 1.16 -26.78
C GLU A 371 23.91 0.98 -26.14
N ALA A 372 23.52 1.87 -25.21
CA ALA A 372 22.19 1.80 -24.61
C ALA A 372 21.07 2.02 -25.63
N THR A 373 21.32 2.79 -26.69
CA THR A 373 20.33 3.07 -27.75
C THR A 373 20.07 1.80 -28.57
N SER A 374 21.13 1.13 -29.04
CA SER A 374 21.03 -0.12 -29.81
C SER A 374 20.48 -1.30 -29.00
N GLN A 375 20.53 -1.23 -27.67
CA GLN A 375 19.89 -2.21 -26.78
C GLN A 375 18.36 -2.10 -26.74
N VAL A 376 17.79 -0.93 -27.08
CA VAL A 376 16.35 -0.68 -26.99
C VAL A 376 15.71 -0.32 -28.33
N ILE A 377 16.48 0.02 -29.37
CA ILE A 377 16.00 0.21 -30.73
C ILE A 377 16.70 -0.80 -31.63
N ASP A 378 15.94 -1.72 -32.22
CA ASP A 378 16.51 -2.77 -33.07
C ASP A 378 16.84 -2.27 -34.50
N GLY A 379 17.42 -3.17 -35.31
CA GLY A 379 17.81 -2.86 -36.69
C GLY A 379 16.63 -2.55 -37.63
N ASP A 380 15.41 -2.95 -37.26
CA ASP A 380 14.19 -2.67 -37.98
C ASP A 380 13.50 -1.39 -37.48
N GLY A 381 14.05 -0.74 -36.45
CA GLY A 381 13.54 0.50 -35.86
C GLY A 381 12.41 0.30 -34.85
N TRP A 382 12.22 -0.92 -34.31
CA TRP A 382 11.31 -1.16 -33.21
C TRP A 382 11.95 -0.78 -31.88
N PHE A 383 11.21 -0.01 -31.09
CA PHE A 383 11.58 0.34 -29.73
C PHE A 383 11.03 -0.68 -28.73
N HIS A 384 11.93 -1.30 -27.97
CA HIS A 384 11.69 -2.21 -26.87
C HIS A 384 11.37 -1.45 -25.59
N THR A 385 10.10 -1.48 -25.17
CA THR A 385 9.61 -0.68 -24.03
C THR A 385 10.06 -1.22 -22.66
N GLY A 386 10.46 -2.49 -22.59
CA GLY A 386 10.68 -3.21 -21.34
C GLY A 386 9.40 -3.53 -20.55
N ASP A 387 8.22 -3.21 -21.09
CA ASP A 387 6.91 -3.49 -20.50
C ASP A 387 6.26 -4.69 -21.21
N LEU A 388 5.56 -5.53 -20.45
CA LEU A 388 4.80 -6.66 -20.96
C LEU A 388 3.36 -6.25 -21.22
N GLY A 389 2.78 -6.73 -22.31
CA GLY A 389 1.42 -6.39 -22.69
C GLY A 389 0.72 -7.44 -23.52
N ARG A 390 -0.56 -7.22 -23.75
CA ARG A 390 -1.37 -7.98 -24.70
C ARG A 390 -2.27 -7.03 -25.51
N LEU A 391 -2.53 -7.40 -26.75
CA LEU A 391 -3.47 -6.71 -27.63
C LEU A 391 -4.75 -7.54 -27.74
N GLU A 392 -5.90 -6.94 -27.44
CA GLU A 392 -7.23 -7.52 -27.65
C GLU A 392 -8.11 -6.47 -28.32
N ASP A 393 -8.75 -6.80 -29.45
CA ASP A 393 -9.64 -5.89 -30.19
C ASP A 393 -9.01 -4.49 -30.45
N GLY A 394 -7.72 -4.46 -30.81
CA GLY A 394 -6.96 -3.22 -31.07
C GLY A 394 -6.50 -2.47 -29.81
N HIS A 395 -6.95 -2.89 -28.63
CA HIS A 395 -6.67 -2.26 -27.35
C HIS A 395 -5.47 -2.90 -26.65
N LEU A 396 -4.54 -2.06 -26.18
CA LEU A 396 -3.37 -2.50 -25.43
C LEU A 396 -3.69 -2.62 -23.94
N TYR A 397 -3.30 -3.74 -23.33
CA TYR A 397 -3.37 -3.96 -21.89
C TYR A 397 -1.97 -4.17 -21.34
N ILE A 398 -1.55 -3.32 -20.40
CA ILE A 398 -0.23 -3.41 -19.77
C ILE A 398 -0.29 -4.41 -18.60
N LEU A 399 0.54 -5.44 -18.69
CA LEU A 399 0.58 -6.56 -17.75
C LEU A 399 1.65 -6.40 -16.68
N GLY A 400 2.68 -5.59 -16.91
CA GLY A 400 3.76 -5.35 -15.94
C GLY A 400 5.08 -4.97 -16.60
N ARG A 401 6.15 -4.87 -15.83
CA ARG A 401 7.53 -4.60 -16.31
C ARG A 401 8.30 -5.91 -16.42
N LYS A 402 8.92 -6.20 -17.56
CA LYS A 402 9.69 -7.43 -17.79
C LYS A 402 10.75 -7.69 -16.72
N LYS A 403 11.43 -6.65 -16.25
CA LYS A 403 12.46 -6.72 -15.19
C LYS A 403 11.92 -6.78 -13.75
N GLU A 404 10.63 -6.48 -13.55
CA GLU A 404 9.99 -6.49 -12.22
C GLU A 404 9.10 -7.72 -12.01
N MET A 405 8.86 -8.51 -13.06
CA MET A 405 8.14 -9.77 -12.93
C MET A 405 8.87 -10.70 -11.97
N ILE A 406 8.14 -11.23 -11.00
CA ILE A 406 8.62 -12.33 -10.16
C ILE A 406 8.47 -13.61 -10.98
N VAL A 407 9.58 -14.31 -11.22
CA VAL A 407 9.59 -15.60 -11.92
C VAL A 407 9.83 -16.67 -10.88
N LEU A 408 8.76 -17.36 -10.46
CA LEU A 408 8.87 -18.42 -9.47
C LEU A 408 9.61 -19.64 -10.05
N SER A 409 10.20 -20.46 -9.17
CA SER A 409 10.91 -21.69 -9.52
C SER A 409 10.10 -22.69 -10.37
N ASN A 410 8.77 -22.60 -10.35
CA ASN A 410 7.86 -23.39 -11.17
C ASN A 410 7.60 -22.80 -12.58
N GLY A 411 8.30 -21.73 -12.95
CA GLY A 411 8.19 -21.04 -14.24
C GLY A 411 6.97 -20.12 -14.38
N LYS A 412 6.23 -19.83 -13.30
CA LYS A 412 5.12 -18.88 -13.33
C LYS A 412 5.63 -17.45 -13.14
N ASN A 413 5.27 -16.59 -14.08
CA ASN A 413 5.52 -15.15 -14.01
C ASN A 413 4.38 -14.47 -13.25
N ILE A 414 4.74 -13.62 -12.28
CA ILE A 414 3.81 -12.88 -11.44
C ILE A 414 4.16 -11.41 -11.56
N ASN A 415 3.17 -10.59 -11.92
CA ASN A 415 3.28 -9.16 -11.70
C ASN A 415 2.92 -8.88 -10.22
N PRO A 416 3.88 -8.47 -9.38
CA PRO A 416 3.61 -8.18 -7.97
C PRO A 416 2.57 -7.07 -7.78
N ALA A 417 2.53 -6.07 -8.68
CA ALA A 417 1.57 -4.96 -8.60
C ALA A 417 0.11 -5.43 -8.65
N ASP A 418 -0.19 -6.45 -9.46
CA ASP A 418 -1.57 -6.97 -9.55
C ASP A 418 -2.04 -7.60 -8.22
N ILE A 419 -1.12 -8.16 -7.43
CA ILE A 419 -1.41 -8.71 -6.10
C ILE A 419 -1.58 -7.58 -5.08
N GLU A 420 -0.66 -6.61 -5.10
CA GLU A 420 -0.68 -5.42 -4.24
C GLU A 420 -2.00 -4.66 -4.40
N ASP A 421 -2.39 -4.34 -5.64
CA ASP A 421 -3.61 -3.59 -5.96
C ASP A 421 -4.87 -4.37 -5.55
N GLU A 422 -4.90 -5.70 -5.75
CA GLU A 422 -6.02 -6.55 -5.33
C GLU A 422 -6.21 -6.53 -3.81
N ILE A 423 -5.12 -6.59 -3.04
CA ILE A 423 -5.19 -6.58 -1.58
C ILE A 423 -5.56 -5.19 -1.06
N MET A 424 -4.90 -4.14 -1.55
CA MET A 424 -5.11 -2.77 -1.10
C MET A 424 -6.52 -2.26 -1.44
N ARG A 425 -7.16 -2.74 -2.51
CA ARG A 425 -8.56 -2.40 -2.83
C ARG A 425 -9.57 -2.88 -1.78
N ASN A 426 -9.21 -3.89 -0.99
CA ASN A 426 -10.12 -4.53 -0.03
C ASN A 426 -9.89 -4.09 1.42
N THR A 427 -8.98 -3.15 1.69
CA THR A 427 -8.70 -2.67 3.04
C THR A 427 -8.23 -1.22 3.07
N ASP A 428 -8.65 -0.48 4.10
CA ASP A 428 -8.13 0.86 4.41
C ASP A 428 -6.98 0.81 5.44
N LEU A 429 -6.62 -0.38 5.96
CA LEU A 429 -5.59 -0.54 6.99
C LEU A 429 -4.16 -0.52 6.44
N ILE A 430 -4.01 -0.65 5.12
CA ILE A 430 -2.72 -0.66 4.44
C ILE A 430 -2.55 0.67 3.71
N LYS A 431 -1.51 1.43 4.08
CA LYS A 431 -1.15 2.65 3.36
C LYS A 431 -0.34 2.32 2.12
N GLU A 432 0.62 1.39 2.25
CA GLU A 432 1.49 0.94 1.16
C GLU A 432 1.82 -0.54 1.29
N MET A 433 1.99 -1.21 0.15
CA MET A 433 2.37 -2.61 0.11
C MET A 433 3.33 -2.88 -1.06
N ALA A 434 4.25 -3.81 -0.88
CA ALA A 434 5.05 -4.39 -1.95
C ALA A 434 5.13 -5.90 -1.80
N VAL A 435 4.93 -6.61 -2.91
CA VAL A 435 5.11 -8.06 -3.01
C VAL A 435 6.47 -8.34 -3.64
N VAL A 436 7.21 -9.22 -2.98
CA VAL A 436 8.57 -9.61 -3.34
C VAL A 436 8.70 -11.13 -3.27
N GLU A 437 9.63 -11.69 -4.03
CA GLU A 437 10.06 -13.07 -3.83
C GLU A 437 11.07 -13.12 -2.68
N TYR A 438 10.82 -13.99 -1.72
CA TYR A 438 11.70 -14.27 -0.60
C TYR A 438 11.74 -15.78 -0.39
N HIS A 439 12.94 -16.38 -0.33
CA HIS A 439 13.13 -17.83 -0.14
C HIS A 439 12.15 -18.72 -0.97
N ASN A 440 12.06 -18.47 -2.27
CA ASN A 440 11.19 -19.19 -3.23
C ASN A 440 9.67 -19.12 -2.97
N HIS A 441 9.21 -18.14 -2.20
CA HIS A 441 7.78 -17.85 -2.02
C HIS A 441 7.51 -16.34 -2.03
N LEU A 442 6.24 -15.94 -2.00
CA LEU A 442 5.88 -14.52 -1.98
C LEU A 442 5.77 -14.00 -0.55
N MET A 443 6.44 -12.87 -0.31
CA MET A 443 6.34 -12.07 0.91
C MET A 443 5.67 -10.73 0.61
N ALA A 444 4.84 -10.24 1.53
CA ALA A 444 4.31 -8.88 1.52
C ALA A 444 5.06 -7.97 2.51
N LEU A 445 5.69 -6.93 1.99
CA LEU A 445 6.16 -5.77 2.77
C LEU A 445 4.99 -4.81 2.93
N VAL A 446 4.58 -4.52 4.16
CA VAL A 446 3.38 -3.72 4.44
C VAL A 446 3.72 -2.52 5.32
N HIS A 447 3.43 -1.31 4.83
CA HIS A 447 3.39 -0.09 5.62
C HIS A 447 1.93 0.22 6.01
N PRO A 448 1.53 0.05 7.28
CA PRO A 448 0.15 0.25 7.70
C PRO A 448 -0.28 1.72 7.66
N ASP A 449 -1.57 1.98 7.47
CA ASP A 449 -2.15 3.29 7.75
C ASP A 449 -2.37 3.43 9.26
N PHE A 450 -1.35 3.90 9.99
CA PHE A 450 -1.40 4.04 11.45
C PHE A 450 -2.59 4.87 11.95
N LYS A 451 -3.09 5.82 11.15
CA LYS A 451 -4.27 6.59 11.52
C LYS A 451 -5.52 5.73 11.44
N ALA A 452 -5.71 4.99 10.35
CA ALA A 452 -6.83 4.07 10.19
C ALA A 452 -6.79 2.95 11.25
N VAL A 453 -5.60 2.42 11.57
CA VAL A 453 -5.39 1.41 12.62
C VAL A 453 -5.84 1.95 13.99
N LYS A 454 -5.43 3.18 14.33
CA LYS A 454 -5.83 3.84 15.58
C LYS A 454 -7.34 4.10 15.66
N GLU A 455 -7.95 4.58 14.57
CA GLU A 455 -9.40 4.80 14.49
C GLU A 455 -10.19 3.48 14.63
N ALA A 456 -9.65 2.39 14.10
CA ALA A 456 -10.22 1.05 14.20
C ALA A 456 -9.96 0.36 15.56
N LYS A 457 -9.15 0.96 16.45
CA LYS A 457 -8.78 0.41 17.77
C LYS A 457 -8.17 -1.00 17.69
N ILE A 458 -7.31 -1.22 16.70
CA ILE A 458 -6.62 -2.50 16.51
C ILE A 458 -5.35 -2.48 17.36
N ALA A 459 -5.22 -3.43 18.29
CA ALA A 459 -3.99 -3.64 19.06
C ALA A 459 -2.96 -4.35 18.17
N ASN A 460 -3.23 -5.60 17.77
CA ASN A 460 -2.28 -6.42 17.02
C ASN A 460 -2.41 -6.28 15.50
N ILE A 461 -1.67 -5.33 14.91
CA ILE A 461 -1.74 -5.06 13.47
C ILE A 461 -1.21 -6.23 12.62
N LYS A 462 -0.21 -6.97 13.11
CA LYS A 462 0.42 -8.08 12.38
C LYS A 462 -0.53 -9.26 12.23
N GLU A 463 -1.19 -9.67 13.31
CA GLU A 463 -2.22 -10.72 13.25
C GLU A 463 -3.41 -10.28 12.39
N LYS A 464 -3.84 -9.01 12.49
CA LYS A 464 -4.95 -8.48 11.67
C LYS A 464 -4.63 -8.56 10.18
N LEU A 465 -3.47 -8.03 9.77
CA LEU A 465 -3.01 -8.07 8.38
C LEU A 465 -2.90 -9.52 7.89
N LYS A 466 -2.30 -10.40 8.68
CA LYS A 466 -2.14 -11.82 8.34
C LYS A 466 -3.49 -12.50 8.15
N TRP A 467 -4.33 -12.50 9.17
CA TRP A 467 -5.50 -13.38 9.22
C TRP A 467 -6.76 -12.82 8.58
N GLU A 468 -6.90 -11.49 8.53
CA GLU A 468 -8.11 -10.84 8.02
C GLU A 468 -7.96 -10.17 6.66
N ILE A 469 -6.74 -9.95 6.18
CA ILE A 469 -6.48 -9.30 4.89
C ILE A 469 -5.76 -10.26 3.95
N ILE A 470 -4.51 -10.60 4.26
CA ILE A 470 -3.68 -11.44 3.39
C ILE A 470 -4.26 -12.84 3.25
N ASP A 471 -4.74 -13.42 4.35
CA ASP A 471 -5.35 -14.74 4.27
C ASP A 471 -6.66 -14.73 3.46
N LYS A 472 -7.50 -13.70 3.59
CA LYS A 472 -8.71 -13.58 2.75
C LYS A 472 -8.37 -13.57 1.26
N TYR A 473 -7.30 -12.89 0.88
CA TYR A 473 -6.77 -12.94 -0.49
C TYR A 473 -6.26 -14.35 -0.84
N ASN A 474 -5.47 -14.99 0.05
CA ASN A 474 -4.91 -16.33 -0.17
C ASN A 474 -5.96 -17.44 -0.32
N VAL A 475 -7.17 -17.27 0.22
CA VAL A 475 -8.29 -18.22 0.06
C VAL A 475 -8.71 -18.33 -1.41
N THR A 476 -8.77 -17.20 -2.12
CA THR A 476 -9.19 -17.14 -3.53
C THR A 476 -8.02 -17.17 -4.50
N ALA A 477 -6.81 -16.81 -4.05
CA ALA A 477 -5.63 -16.78 -4.89
C ALA A 477 -5.17 -18.18 -5.32
N PRO A 478 -4.73 -18.36 -6.59
CA PRO A 478 -4.02 -19.56 -7.03
C PRO A 478 -2.81 -19.85 -6.14
N LYS A 479 -2.46 -21.13 -5.94
CA LYS A 479 -1.36 -21.54 -5.05
C LYS A 479 -0.06 -20.74 -5.26
N TYR A 480 0.31 -20.46 -6.50
CA TYR A 480 1.54 -19.73 -6.84
C TYR A 480 1.46 -18.22 -6.58
N ARG A 481 0.27 -17.62 -6.40
CA ARG A 481 0.10 -16.20 -6.05
C ARG A 481 -0.15 -15.97 -4.56
N LYS A 482 -0.10 -17.02 -3.73
CA LYS A 482 -0.33 -16.91 -2.28
C LYS A 482 0.86 -16.24 -1.61
N ILE A 483 0.57 -15.32 -0.71
CA ILE A 483 1.55 -14.63 0.12
C ILE A 483 1.71 -15.44 1.40
N LEU A 484 2.87 -16.04 1.60
CA LEU A 484 3.11 -16.92 2.76
C LEU A 484 3.73 -16.17 3.93
N GLU A 485 4.36 -15.03 3.67
CA GLU A 485 5.04 -14.23 4.69
C GLU A 485 4.66 -12.75 4.61
N ILE A 486 4.61 -12.10 5.77
CA ILE A 486 4.30 -10.67 5.89
C ILE A 486 5.34 -10.04 6.80
N LYS A 487 5.94 -8.96 6.33
CA LYS A 487 6.84 -8.12 7.09
C LYS A 487 6.29 -6.70 7.13
N ILE A 488 6.05 -6.20 8.34
CA ILE A 488 5.59 -4.83 8.53
C ILE A 488 6.82 -3.91 8.50
N VAL A 489 6.72 -2.80 7.78
CA VAL A 489 7.76 -1.78 7.71
C VAL A 489 7.27 -0.46 8.33
N LYS A 490 8.14 0.16 9.13
CA LYS A 490 7.84 1.40 9.86
C LYS A 490 7.78 2.60 8.93
N ASP A 491 8.73 2.70 8.01
CA ASP A 491 8.83 3.80 7.05
C ASP A 491 8.04 3.51 5.77
N GLU A 492 7.66 4.59 5.06
CA GLU A 492 7.07 4.47 3.72
C GLU A 492 8.04 3.75 2.76
N LEU A 493 7.49 2.97 1.85
CA LEU A 493 8.25 2.22 0.88
C LEU A 493 8.96 3.19 -0.10
N PRO A 494 10.17 2.85 -0.58
CA PRO A 494 10.92 3.74 -1.46
C PRO A 494 10.17 3.98 -2.77
N LYS A 495 9.78 5.23 -3.03
CA LYS A 495 9.02 5.64 -4.23
C LYS A 495 9.69 6.79 -4.99
N THR A 496 9.25 7.01 -6.21
CA THR A 496 9.50 8.25 -6.96
C THR A 496 8.50 9.34 -6.53
N LYS A 497 8.72 10.59 -6.92
CA LYS A 497 7.78 11.70 -6.63
C LYS A 497 6.41 11.53 -7.27
N LEU A 498 6.34 10.84 -8.42
CA LEU A 498 5.10 10.42 -9.05
C LEU A 498 4.40 9.26 -8.29
N GLY A 499 4.99 8.77 -7.19
CA GLY A 499 4.45 7.71 -6.36
C GLY A 499 4.81 6.29 -6.81
N LYS A 500 5.65 6.12 -7.84
CA LYS A 500 6.01 4.79 -8.37
C LYS A 500 7.02 4.11 -7.45
N LEU A 501 6.76 2.86 -7.08
CA LEU A 501 7.62 2.05 -6.22
C LEU A 501 9.00 1.78 -6.86
N ARG A 502 10.08 2.00 -6.12
CA ARG A 502 11.47 1.69 -6.53
C ARG A 502 11.82 0.27 -6.10
N ARG A 503 11.25 -0.73 -6.77
CA ARG A 503 11.35 -2.16 -6.39
C ARG A 503 12.77 -2.67 -6.16
N PHE A 504 13.74 -2.20 -6.92
CA PHE A 504 15.15 -2.59 -6.77
C PHE A 504 15.74 -2.23 -5.39
N LYS A 505 15.20 -1.21 -4.70
CA LYS A 505 15.59 -0.83 -3.33
C LYS A 505 14.94 -1.68 -2.25
N LEU A 506 13.88 -2.44 -2.57
CA LEU A 506 13.17 -3.24 -1.58
C LEU A 506 14.02 -4.38 -1.00
N LYS A 507 15.06 -4.81 -1.73
CA LYS A 507 16.00 -5.83 -1.25
C LYS A 507 16.68 -5.41 0.07
N GLU A 508 16.93 -4.11 0.24
CA GLU A 508 17.50 -3.55 1.47
C GLU A 508 16.56 -3.68 2.69
N LEU A 509 15.27 -3.94 2.45
CA LEU A 509 14.24 -4.15 3.48
C LEU A 509 13.98 -5.63 3.78
N LEU A 510 14.53 -6.56 2.99
CA LEU A 510 14.28 -8.00 3.17
C LEU A 510 15.11 -8.57 4.31
N ASP A 511 16.42 -8.34 4.26
CA ASP A 511 17.36 -8.80 5.27
C ASP A 511 17.51 -7.72 6.35
N GLU A 512 17.42 -8.08 7.63
CA GLU A 512 17.89 -7.18 8.69
C GLU A 512 19.40 -7.02 8.54
N PRO A 513 19.94 -5.83 8.25
CA PRO A 513 21.37 -5.65 8.26
C PRO A 513 21.80 -5.65 9.73
N VAL A 514 22.45 -6.73 10.17
CA VAL A 514 23.27 -6.77 11.40
C VAL A 514 24.23 -5.56 11.44
N ALA A 515 24.58 -5.00 10.27
CA ALA A 515 25.42 -3.82 10.11
C ALA A 515 24.75 -2.49 10.50
N LYS A 516 23.42 -2.32 10.41
CA LYS A 516 22.76 -1.05 10.80
C LYS A 516 22.61 -0.89 12.32
N LYS A 517 22.62 -1.99 13.07
CA LYS A 517 22.72 -1.95 14.54
C LYS A 517 23.98 -1.23 15.02
N GLN A 518 25.10 -1.31 14.28
CA GLN A 518 26.37 -0.71 14.70
C GLN A 518 26.57 0.76 14.26
N GLU A 519 25.87 1.23 13.23
CA GLU A 519 25.95 2.63 12.79
C GLU A 519 24.93 3.55 13.48
N GLU A 520 23.73 3.08 13.80
CA GLU A 520 22.78 3.84 14.63
C GLU A 520 23.16 3.85 16.12
N GLU A 521 24.03 2.92 16.55
CA GLU A 521 24.63 2.90 17.90
C GLU A 521 25.65 4.03 18.15
N LYS A 522 26.11 4.74 17.10
CA LYS A 522 27.09 5.82 17.27
C LYS A 522 26.46 7.21 17.12
N VAL A 523 26.26 7.81 18.31
CA VAL A 523 26.07 9.23 18.60
C VAL A 523 24.63 9.74 18.44
N ARG A 524 23.80 9.45 19.42
CA ARG A 524 22.90 10.47 19.98
C ARG A 524 23.28 10.68 21.44
N GLU A 525 23.73 11.88 21.77
CA GLU A 525 23.83 12.32 23.17
C GLU A 525 22.42 12.26 23.76
N ARG A 526 22.19 11.29 24.66
CA ARG A 526 20.90 11.09 25.33
C ARG A 526 20.69 12.19 26.36
N SER A 527 19.49 12.77 26.39
CA SER A 527 19.15 13.76 27.40
C SER A 527 18.90 13.05 28.76
N PRO A 528 19.37 13.60 29.89
CA PRO A 528 19.06 13.06 31.22
C PRO A 528 17.56 13.02 31.57
N GLU A 529 16.71 13.67 30.75
CA GLU A 529 15.27 13.78 30.96
C GLU A 529 14.49 12.54 30.43
N GLU A 530 15.16 11.66 29.68
CA GLU A 530 14.58 10.45 29.06
C GLU A 530 14.73 9.18 29.92
N GLU A 531 15.53 9.22 30.99
CA GLU A 531 15.75 8.10 31.92
C GLU A 531 14.80 8.14 33.12
N THR A 532 13.49 8.07 32.85
CA THR A 532 12.49 8.06 33.94
C THR A 532 12.54 6.77 34.74
N VAL A 533 12.08 6.80 36.00
CA VAL A 533 12.04 5.61 36.87
C VAL A 533 11.17 4.50 36.25
N GLU A 534 10.09 4.87 35.57
CA GLU A 534 9.21 3.96 34.84
C GLU A 534 9.94 3.30 33.67
N TYR A 535 10.63 4.10 32.87
CA TYR A 535 11.39 3.61 31.72
C TYR A 535 12.51 2.67 32.13
N LEU A 536 13.31 3.03 33.14
CA LEU A 536 14.42 2.20 33.61
C LEU A 536 13.93 0.85 34.17
N LYS A 537 12.82 0.85 34.90
CA LYS A 537 12.21 -0.39 35.42
C LYS A 537 11.59 -1.25 34.33
N LEU A 538 10.85 -0.65 33.38
CA LEU A 538 10.28 -1.37 32.23
C LEU A 538 11.38 -1.95 31.34
N LYS A 539 12.41 -1.16 31.03
CA LYS A 539 13.58 -1.59 30.27
C LYS A 539 14.27 -2.77 30.94
N LYS A 540 14.49 -2.70 32.25
CA LYS A 540 15.08 -3.79 33.01
C LYS A 540 14.19 -5.05 32.95
N TYR A 541 12.89 -4.90 33.20
CA TYR A 541 11.94 -6.03 33.15
C TYR A 541 11.93 -6.73 31.78
N LEU A 542 11.83 -5.95 30.69
CA LEU A 542 11.79 -6.48 29.33
C LEU A 542 13.13 -7.12 28.92
N LYS A 543 14.25 -6.60 29.41
CA LYS A 543 15.57 -7.22 29.22
C LYS A 543 15.70 -8.53 30.00
N ASP A 544 15.30 -8.55 31.27
CA ASP A 544 15.46 -9.72 32.13
C ASP A 544 14.49 -10.86 31.74
N THR A 545 13.30 -10.53 31.20
CA THR A 545 12.22 -11.51 30.92
C THR A 545 12.18 -11.94 29.45
N HIS A 546 12.52 -11.06 28.52
CA HIS A 546 12.41 -11.30 27.07
C HIS A 546 13.74 -11.12 26.30
N ASP A 547 14.85 -10.79 26.97
CA ASP A 547 16.16 -10.49 26.36
C ASP A 547 16.11 -9.37 25.30
N LEU A 548 15.29 -8.34 25.56
CA LEU A 548 15.05 -7.22 24.64
C LEU A 548 15.89 -5.98 24.99
N GLU A 549 16.49 -5.37 23.97
CA GLU A 549 17.08 -4.02 24.03
C GLU A 549 15.97 -2.98 23.78
N VAL A 550 15.65 -2.17 24.80
CA VAL A 550 14.52 -1.23 24.76
C VAL A 550 15.01 0.23 24.72
N THR A 551 14.40 1.03 23.84
CA THR A 551 14.51 2.51 23.78
C THR A 551 13.14 3.17 23.99
N PRO A 552 13.06 4.48 24.34
CA PRO A 552 11.78 5.17 24.51
C PRO A 552 10.93 5.19 23.22
N GLU A 553 11.55 5.21 22.05
CA GLU A 553 10.89 5.23 20.74
C GLU A 553 10.51 3.83 20.24
N SER A 554 10.92 2.78 20.96
CA SER A 554 10.63 1.40 20.58
C SER A 554 9.13 1.17 20.60
N HIS A 555 8.57 0.74 19.47
CA HIS A 555 7.19 0.29 19.36
C HIS A 555 7.05 -1.10 20.01
N LEU A 556 6.02 -1.27 20.85
CA LEU A 556 5.80 -2.49 21.65
C LEU A 556 5.67 -3.76 20.78
N GLU A 557 4.94 -3.69 19.67
CA GLU A 557 4.81 -4.84 18.76
C GLU A 557 5.85 -4.88 17.63
N LEU A 558 6.13 -3.74 17.00
CA LEU A 558 6.94 -3.70 15.78
C LEU A 558 8.45 -3.76 16.06
N ASP A 559 8.91 -3.07 17.10
CA ASP A 559 10.34 -2.98 17.42
C ASP A 559 10.71 -4.01 18.50
N LEU A 560 9.82 -4.30 19.46
CA LEU A 560 10.06 -5.24 20.56
C LEU A 560 9.46 -6.63 20.36
N GLY A 561 8.58 -6.82 19.37
CA GLY A 561 8.02 -8.13 19.04
C GLY A 561 7.06 -8.72 20.08
N LEU A 562 6.51 -7.90 20.98
CA LEU A 562 5.63 -8.36 22.06
C LEU A 562 4.29 -8.86 21.50
N ASP A 563 3.87 -10.06 21.90
CA ASP A 563 2.57 -10.62 21.57
C ASP A 563 1.49 -10.22 22.60
N SER A 564 0.23 -10.63 22.37
CA SER A 564 -0.88 -10.26 23.27
C SER A 564 -0.72 -10.77 24.71
N LEU A 565 0.00 -11.86 24.95
CA LEU A 565 0.30 -12.36 26.30
C LEU A 565 1.42 -11.54 26.93
N ASP A 566 2.47 -11.21 26.18
CA ASP A 566 3.55 -10.34 26.63
C ASP A 566 2.99 -8.96 27.03
N ILE A 567 2.01 -8.44 26.29
CA ILE A 567 1.31 -7.19 26.65
C ILE A 567 0.55 -7.34 27.98
N VAL A 568 -0.12 -8.46 28.25
CA VAL A 568 -0.79 -8.71 29.55
C VAL A 568 0.23 -8.78 30.69
N GLU A 569 1.38 -9.39 30.47
CA GLU A 569 2.47 -9.44 31.45
C GLU A 569 3.02 -8.05 31.72
N VAL A 570 3.30 -7.25 30.68
CA VAL A 570 3.76 -5.86 30.82
C VAL A 570 2.73 -5.00 31.56
N LEU A 571 1.44 -5.13 31.25
CA LEU A 571 0.38 -4.41 31.96
C LEU A 571 0.29 -4.81 33.44
N SER A 572 0.46 -6.09 33.74
CA SER A 572 0.45 -6.61 35.12
C SER A 572 1.69 -6.18 35.90
N PHE A 573 2.86 -6.18 35.26
CA PHE A 573 4.09 -5.58 35.81
C PHE A 573 3.85 -4.14 36.20
N ILE A 574 3.22 -3.37 35.29
CA ILE A 574 2.96 -1.96 35.48
C ILE A 574 2.04 -1.71 36.68
N GLU A 575 0.94 -2.46 36.74
CA GLU A 575 -0.02 -2.39 37.83
C GLU A 575 0.64 -2.73 39.18
N ALA A 576 1.46 -3.79 39.23
CA ALA A 576 2.15 -4.22 40.45
C ALA A 576 3.24 -3.24 40.92
N ASN A 577 4.02 -2.67 39.99
CA ASN A 577 5.21 -1.89 40.32
C ASN A 577 5.01 -0.37 40.34
N PHE A 578 3.94 0.13 39.72
CA PHE A 578 3.62 1.56 39.65
C PHE A 578 2.19 1.89 40.13
N GLY A 579 1.37 0.90 40.48
CA GLY A 579 -0.02 1.11 40.89
C GLY A 579 -0.89 1.71 39.78
N ALA A 580 -0.43 1.67 38.52
CA ALA A 580 -1.11 2.26 37.38
C ALA A 580 -2.02 1.23 36.71
N SER A 581 -3.34 1.43 36.81
CA SER A 581 -4.31 0.56 36.13
C SER A 581 -4.45 0.98 34.66
N ILE A 582 -3.75 0.26 33.79
CA ILE A 582 -3.76 0.47 32.34
C ILE A 582 -4.46 -0.71 31.68
N HIS A 583 -5.40 -0.43 30.78
CA HIS A 583 -6.13 -1.47 30.06
C HIS A 583 -5.55 -1.70 28.66
N GLU A 584 -5.76 -2.89 28.09
CA GLU A 584 -5.33 -3.24 26.72
C GLU A 584 -5.83 -2.22 25.67
N GLU A 585 -7.02 -1.64 25.87
CA GLU A 585 -7.56 -0.58 24.99
C GLU A 585 -6.77 0.74 25.01
N ASP A 586 -6.03 1.00 26.09
CA ASP A 586 -5.14 2.15 26.21
C ASP A 586 -3.83 1.89 25.44
N ILE A 587 -3.37 0.63 25.38
CA ILE A 587 -2.18 0.21 24.62
C ILE A 587 -2.38 0.43 23.12
N ALA A 588 -3.59 0.19 22.60
CA ALA A 588 -3.92 0.46 21.19
C ALA A 588 -3.86 1.96 20.79
N ARG A 589 -3.69 2.89 21.75
CA ARG A 589 -3.64 4.34 21.51
C ARG A 589 -2.25 4.94 21.60
N ILE A 590 -1.30 4.17 22.13
CA ILE A 590 0.10 4.55 22.30
C ILE A 590 0.96 3.87 21.22
N SER A 591 2.03 4.54 20.83
CA SER A 591 2.83 4.16 19.66
C SER A 591 4.23 3.65 20.04
N ASN A 592 4.68 3.90 21.28
CA ASN A 592 6.02 3.54 21.76
C ASN A 592 6.10 3.47 23.30
N VAL A 593 7.22 2.95 23.80
CA VAL A 593 7.51 2.80 25.24
C VAL A 593 7.52 4.14 25.99
N GLY A 594 7.93 5.23 25.36
CA GLY A 594 7.94 6.58 25.95
C GLY A 594 6.53 7.06 26.29
N GLU A 595 5.58 6.89 25.35
CA GLU A 595 4.16 7.19 25.58
C GLU A 595 3.56 6.29 26.67
N LEU A 596 3.97 5.03 26.75
CA LEU A 596 3.60 4.14 27.86
C LEU A 596 4.08 4.68 29.21
N CYS A 597 5.33 5.16 29.29
CA CYS A 597 5.88 5.73 30.52
C CYS A 597 5.18 7.03 30.95
N VAL A 598 4.71 7.83 29.99
CA VAL A 598 3.84 8.99 30.28
C VAL A 598 2.52 8.53 30.89
N LEU A 599 1.87 7.53 30.27
CA LEU A 599 0.59 7.01 30.75
C LEU A 599 0.68 6.39 32.15
N ILE A 600 1.79 5.70 32.46
CA ILE A 600 2.07 5.16 33.80
C ILE A 600 2.11 6.27 34.84
N ARG A 601 2.75 7.41 34.52
CA ARG A 601 2.81 8.56 35.43
C ARG A 601 1.47 9.24 35.62
N GLU A 602 0.68 9.34 34.56
CA GLU A 602 -0.67 9.94 34.64
C GLU A 602 -1.64 9.10 35.46
N LYS A 603 -1.51 7.76 35.41
CA LYS A 603 -2.42 6.82 36.07
C LYS A 603 -1.86 6.18 37.35
N GLY A 604 -0.63 6.51 37.76
CA GLY A 604 0.06 5.88 38.90
C GLY A 604 -0.48 6.26 40.28
N GLY A 605 -0.22 5.39 41.28
CA GLY A 605 -0.70 5.50 42.67
C GLY A 605 0.33 5.04 43.71
N GLU A 606 -0.09 4.76 44.97
CA GLU A 606 0.79 4.18 46.00
C GLU A 606 1.27 2.78 45.59
N TYR A 607 2.57 2.50 45.72
CA TYR A 607 3.24 1.34 45.12
C TYR A 607 3.83 0.36 46.15
N SER A 608 4.03 -0.89 45.71
CA SER A 608 4.82 -1.92 46.41
C SER A 608 5.82 -2.57 45.45
N GLN A 609 6.89 -3.18 45.98
CA GLN A 609 7.83 -3.99 45.19
C GLN A 609 7.25 -5.40 45.07
N GLY A 610 6.84 -5.81 43.87
CA GLY A 610 6.30 -7.14 43.62
C GLY A 610 6.72 -7.69 42.27
N ASP A 611 7.17 -8.95 42.27
CA ASP A 611 7.33 -9.75 41.05
C ASP A 611 5.94 -10.10 40.50
N ILE A 612 5.84 -10.24 39.17
CA ILE A 612 4.60 -10.70 38.53
C ILE A 612 4.32 -12.12 38.99
N ASN A 613 3.16 -12.31 39.60
CA ASN A 613 2.73 -13.62 40.07
C ASN A 613 1.49 -14.06 39.30
N TRP A 614 1.68 -14.88 38.26
CA TRP A 614 0.59 -15.46 37.48
C TRP A 614 -0.46 -16.13 38.38
N LYS A 615 -0.04 -16.76 39.47
CA LYS A 615 -0.95 -17.31 40.49
C LYS A 615 -1.86 -16.24 41.07
N GLN A 616 -1.36 -15.04 41.38
CA GLN A 616 -2.16 -13.93 41.90
C GLN A 616 -3.17 -13.42 40.85
N ILE A 617 -2.72 -13.21 39.61
CA ILE A 617 -3.59 -12.77 38.50
C ILE A 617 -4.73 -13.76 38.31
N LEU A 618 -4.41 -15.06 38.22
CA LEU A 618 -5.40 -16.10 37.95
C LEU A 618 -6.34 -16.34 39.14
N THR A 619 -5.88 -16.13 40.38
CA THR A 619 -6.67 -16.34 41.61
C THR A 619 -7.58 -15.17 41.99
N GLU A 620 -7.40 -14.01 41.37
CA GLU A 620 -8.26 -12.85 41.54
C GLU A 620 -9.71 -13.15 41.14
N ASP A 621 -10.65 -12.65 41.93
CA ASP A 621 -12.06 -13.02 41.84
C ASP A 621 -12.79 -12.13 40.80
N VAL A 622 -13.34 -12.75 39.76
CA VAL A 622 -14.03 -12.03 38.67
C VAL A 622 -15.55 -12.06 38.90
N PRO A 623 -16.27 -10.93 38.76
CA PRO A 623 -17.72 -10.83 38.97
C PRO A 623 -18.54 -11.42 37.81
N VAL A 624 -18.27 -12.67 37.45
CA VAL A 624 -19.02 -13.43 36.43
C VAL A 624 -19.81 -14.54 37.11
N ASP A 625 -21.12 -14.58 36.86
CA ASP A 625 -22.02 -15.66 37.28
C ASP A 625 -21.76 -16.91 36.42
N MET A 626 -21.30 -17.98 37.08
CA MET A 626 -20.83 -19.20 36.45
C MET A 626 -21.97 -20.19 36.15
N ALA A 627 -23.17 -19.95 36.67
CA ALA A 627 -24.31 -20.86 36.56
C ALA A 627 -24.95 -20.83 35.15
N LYS A 628 -24.23 -21.35 34.15
CA LYS A 628 -24.75 -21.58 32.80
C LYS A 628 -25.39 -22.98 32.70
N SER A 629 -26.44 -23.10 31.90
CA SER A 629 -27.34 -24.26 31.92
C SER A 629 -26.79 -25.45 31.13
N THR A 630 -26.64 -26.60 31.80
CA THR A 630 -26.31 -27.89 31.16
C THR A 630 -27.38 -28.33 30.13
N LEU A 631 -28.58 -27.75 30.19
CA LEU A 631 -29.66 -27.96 29.23
C LEU A 631 -29.24 -27.55 27.81
N VAL A 632 -28.47 -26.48 27.66
CA VAL A 632 -28.05 -25.98 26.33
C VAL A 632 -27.12 -26.97 25.65
N GLY A 633 -26.14 -27.53 26.37
CA GLY A 633 -25.23 -28.55 25.83
C GLY A 633 -25.97 -29.81 25.37
N LYS A 634 -27.01 -30.21 26.11
CA LYS A 634 -27.90 -31.34 25.75
C LYS A 634 -28.72 -31.05 24.50
N VAL A 635 -29.30 -29.85 24.39
CA VAL A 635 -30.05 -29.40 23.20
C VAL A 635 -29.14 -29.32 21.97
N VAL A 636 -27.95 -28.73 22.11
CA VAL A 636 -26.96 -28.65 21.03
C VAL A 636 -26.56 -30.05 20.56
N ARG A 637 -26.25 -30.97 21.49
CA ARG A 637 -25.93 -32.37 21.13
C ARG A 637 -27.08 -33.02 20.37
N LEU A 638 -28.32 -32.88 20.83
CA LEU A 638 -29.49 -33.46 20.17
C LEU A 638 -29.67 -32.89 18.75
N ALA A 639 -29.46 -31.59 18.58
CA ALA A 639 -29.60 -30.91 17.30
C ALA A 639 -28.50 -31.27 16.29
N THR A 640 -27.25 -31.45 16.74
CA THR A 640 -26.12 -31.74 15.84
C THR A 640 -25.93 -33.23 15.55
N THR A 641 -26.41 -34.12 16.43
CA THR A 641 -26.26 -35.59 16.29
C THR A 641 -26.70 -36.14 14.91
N PRO A 642 -27.86 -35.77 14.34
CA PRO A 642 -28.29 -36.29 13.04
C PRO A 642 -27.35 -35.86 11.89
N ILE A 643 -26.82 -34.65 11.96
CA ILE A 643 -25.91 -34.10 10.94
C ILE A 643 -24.56 -34.82 11.04
N LEU A 644 -24.00 -34.93 12.26
CA LEU A 644 -22.73 -35.63 12.48
C LEU A 644 -22.82 -37.10 12.07
N LYS A 645 -23.88 -37.84 12.45
CA LYS A 645 -24.05 -39.26 12.09
C LYS A 645 -24.30 -39.52 10.61
N SER A 646 -24.97 -38.59 9.91
CA SER A 646 -25.30 -38.79 8.49
C SER A 646 -24.18 -38.39 7.54
N ARG A 647 -23.25 -37.56 8.00
CA ARG A 647 -22.14 -37.01 7.19
C ARG A 647 -20.79 -37.59 7.59
N LEU A 648 -20.55 -37.86 8.87
CA LEU A 648 -19.24 -38.27 9.35
C LEU A 648 -19.25 -39.72 9.83
N SER A 649 -18.25 -40.48 9.39
CA SER A 649 -17.85 -41.72 10.07
C SER A 649 -16.83 -41.34 11.13
N MET A 650 -17.17 -41.52 12.42
CA MET A 650 -16.29 -41.11 13.52
C MET A 650 -15.73 -42.32 14.26
N SER A 651 -14.41 -42.37 14.44
CA SER A 651 -13.74 -43.28 15.37
C SER A 651 -13.18 -42.49 16.55
N VAL A 652 -13.24 -43.08 17.75
CA VAL A 652 -12.72 -42.46 18.97
C VAL A 652 -11.94 -43.48 19.78
N GLU A 653 -10.73 -43.12 20.17
CA GLU A 653 -9.83 -43.93 21.01
C GLU A 653 -9.39 -43.14 22.25
N GLY A 654 -8.94 -43.85 23.28
CA GLY A 654 -8.37 -43.25 24.48
C GLY A 654 -9.37 -42.62 25.46
N LEU A 655 -10.67 -42.95 25.38
CA LEU A 655 -11.67 -42.45 26.34
C LEU A 655 -11.38 -42.86 27.80
N GLU A 656 -10.63 -43.94 28.00
CA GLU A 656 -10.11 -44.38 29.29
C GLU A 656 -9.04 -43.44 29.89
N ASN A 657 -8.44 -42.56 29.08
CA ASN A 657 -7.48 -41.55 29.54
C ASN A 657 -8.17 -40.29 30.10
N LEU A 658 -9.50 -40.19 30.00
CA LEU A 658 -10.26 -39.11 30.61
C LEU A 658 -10.17 -39.21 32.15
N VAL A 659 -9.84 -38.08 32.79
CA VAL A 659 -9.72 -38.00 34.25
C VAL A 659 -11.02 -37.53 34.90
N ASP A 660 -11.32 -38.05 36.10
CA ASP A 660 -12.50 -37.65 36.89
C ASP A 660 -12.29 -36.32 37.66
N SER A 661 -11.04 -35.85 37.74
CA SER A 661 -10.65 -34.56 38.29
C SER A 661 -10.74 -33.43 37.25
N PRO A 662 -10.77 -32.16 37.68
CA PRO A 662 -10.71 -31.02 36.76
C PRO A 662 -9.47 -31.12 35.85
N CYS A 663 -9.64 -30.91 34.56
CA CYS A 663 -8.57 -30.98 33.58
C CYS A 663 -8.75 -29.99 32.43
N ILE A 664 -7.66 -29.74 31.70
CA ILE A 664 -7.65 -28.96 30.46
C ILE A 664 -7.55 -29.92 29.28
N PHE A 665 -8.57 -29.99 28.44
CA PHE A 665 -8.49 -30.68 27.15
C PHE A 665 -7.82 -29.75 26.14
N ALA A 666 -6.64 -30.12 25.64
CA ALA A 666 -5.87 -29.33 24.67
C ALA A 666 -5.63 -30.12 23.38
N GLY A 667 -6.03 -29.59 22.23
CA GLY A 667 -5.92 -30.33 20.97
C GLY A 667 -5.89 -29.47 19.72
N ASN A 668 -5.48 -30.04 18.60
CA ASN A 668 -5.45 -29.34 17.31
C ASN A 668 -6.87 -28.96 16.84
N HIS A 669 -6.95 -27.94 15.99
CA HIS A 669 -8.18 -27.29 15.57
C HIS A 669 -8.32 -27.34 14.05
N GLN A 670 -8.94 -28.39 13.56
CA GLN A 670 -9.11 -28.64 12.13
C GLN A 670 -10.31 -27.93 11.49
N SER A 671 -11.41 -27.74 12.22
CA SER A 671 -12.66 -27.29 11.61
C SER A 671 -13.60 -26.57 12.57
N PHE A 672 -14.71 -26.05 12.03
CA PHE A 672 -15.80 -25.52 12.88
C PHE A 672 -16.56 -26.62 13.63
N LEU A 673 -16.42 -27.88 13.23
CA LEU A 673 -17.13 -29.01 13.84
C LEU A 673 -16.49 -29.45 15.16
N ASP A 674 -15.23 -29.14 15.41
CA ASP A 674 -14.42 -29.77 16.45
C ASP A 674 -15.07 -29.67 17.84
N GLY A 675 -15.56 -28.50 18.22
CA GLY A 675 -16.29 -28.33 19.48
C GLY A 675 -17.61 -29.11 19.53
N PHE A 676 -18.31 -29.27 18.40
CA PHE A 676 -19.52 -30.09 18.31
C PHE A 676 -19.23 -31.59 18.34
N ILE A 677 -18.11 -32.01 17.75
CA ILE A 677 -17.61 -33.38 17.77
C ILE A 677 -17.24 -33.77 19.21
N LEU A 678 -16.47 -32.94 19.92
CA LEU A 678 -16.15 -33.17 21.33
C LEU A 678 -17.40 -33.22 22.20
N ASN A 679 -18.35 -32.28 22.01
CA ASN A 679 -19.62 -32.30 22.75
C ASN A 679 -20.49 -33.54 22.46
N TYR A 680 -20.33 -34.15 21.28
CA TYR A 680 -21.00 -35.38 20.88
C TYR A 680 -20.35 -36.64 21.49
N LEU A 681 -19.01 -36.68 21.54
CA LEU A 681 -18.22 -37.84 21.98
C LEU A 681 -18.05 -37.93 23.50
N LEU A 682 -17.91 -36.80 24.20
CA LEU A 682 -17.62 -36.80 25.63
C LEU A 682 -18.76 -37.47 26.45
N PRO A 683 -18.43 -38.31 27.44
CA PRO A 683 -19.40 -38.88 28.37
C PRO A 683 -20.18 -37.80 29.11
N GLU A 684 -21.45 -38.06 29.44
CA GLU A 684 -22.35 -37.06 30.05
C GLU A 684 -21.77 -36.44 31.33
N LYS A 685 -21.10 -37.25 32.18
CA LYS A 685 -20.46 -36.80 33.42
C LYS A 685 -19.31 -35.80 33.20
N VAL A 686 -18.59 -35.93 32.08
CA VAL A 686 -17.47 -35.06 31.71
C VAL A 686 -17.99 -33.83 30.96
N ARG A 687 -18.84 -34.06 29.95
CA ARG A 687 -19.44 -33.01 29.10
C ARG A 687 -20.18 -31.95 29.93
N ASP A 688 -21.01 -32.36 30.89
CA ASP A 688 -21.82 -31.41 31.67
C ASP A 688 -20.99 -30.51 32.58
N LYS A 689 -19.73 -30.87 32.81
CA LYS A 689 -18.72 -30.07 33.54
C LYS A 689 -17.72 -29.38 32.61
N THR A 690 -17.83 -29.52 31.29
CA THR A 690 -16.82 -29.00 30.35
C THR A 690 -17.25 -27.65 29.79
N PHE A 691 -16.32 -26.69 29.82
CA PHE A 691 -16.43 -25.37 29.21
C PHE A 691 -15.54 -25.27 27.97
N TYR A 692 -15.99 -24.51 26.98
CA TYR A 692 -15.25 -24.30 25.73
C TYR A 692 -14.80 -22.85 25.64
N LEU A 693 -13.52 -22.65 25.34
CA LEU A 693 -12.97 -21.34 25.00
C LEU A 693 -13.24 -21.03 23.52
N ALA A 694 -13.88 -19.91 23.19
CA ALA A 694 -14.25 -19.59 21.81
C ALA A 694 -14.21 -18.09 21.48
N ILE A 695 -13.83 -17.73 20.25
CA ILE A 695 -13.69 -16.32 19.83
C ILE A 695 -15.06 -15.64 19.64
N SER A 696 -15.23 -14.45 20.22
CA SER A 696 -16.48 -13.65 20.27
C SER A 696 -17.11 -13.37 18.90
N SER A 697 -16.31 -13.10 17.87
CA SER A 697 -16.79 -12.78 16.50
C SER A 697 -17.64 -13.89 15.88
N HIS A 698 -17.46 -15.15 16.27
CA HIS A 698 -18.25 -16.28 15.78
C HIS A 698 -19.69 -16.31 16.35
N PHE A 699 -19.95 -15.54 17.41
CA PHE A 699 -21.20 -15.57 18.19
C PHE A 699 -22.06 -14.31 18.06
N GLU A 700 -21.78 -13.43 17.10
CA GLU A 700 -22.51 -12.16 16.91
C GLU A 700 -23.96 -12.30 16.41
N SER A 701 -24.32 -13.44 15.81
CA SER A 701 -25.69 -13.71 15.33
C SER A 701 -26.62 -14.23 16.44
N GLY A 702 -27.91 -13.84 16.41
CA GLY A 702 -28.86 -14.00 17.54
C GLY A 702 -28.96 -15.40 18.17
N PHE A 703 -29.04 -16.47 17.37
CA PHE A 703 -29.08 -17.85 17.89
C PHE A 703 -27.76 -18.28 18.52
N ARG A 704 -26.61 -17.87 17.94
CA ARG A 704 -25.29 -18.18 18.50
C ARG A 704 -25.06 -17.40 19.79
N LYS A 705 -25.47 -16.13 19.84
CA LYS A 705 -25.46 -15.32 21.06
C LYS A 705 -26.28 -15.94 22.19
N PHE A 706 -27.43 -16.56 21.87
CA PHE A 706 -28.22 -17.33 22.83
C PHE A 706 -27.45 -18.54 23.40
N ILE A 707 -26.76 -19.31 22.55
CA ILE A 707 -25.93 -20.45 22.99
C ILE A 707 -24.78 -19.97 23.89
N ALA A 708 -24.06 -18.91 23.51
CA ALA A 708 -22.95 -18.38 24.30
C ALA A 708 -23.38 -17.84 25.68
N ASN A 709 -24.54 -17.21 25.75
CA ASN A 709 -25.06 -16.64 26.99
C ASN A 709 -25.62 -17.68 27.96
N ARG A 710 -26.09 -18.83 27.47
CA ARG A 710 -26.81 -19.84 28.27
C ARG A 710 -26.07 -21.18 28.40
N GLY A 711 -25.06 -21.45 27.59
CA GLY A 711 -24.26 -22.69 27.59
C GLY A 711 -22.84 -22.50 28.12
N ASN A 712 -22.10 -23.59 28.30
CA ASN A 712 -20.75 -23.61 28.89
C ASN A 712 -19.67 -23.10 27.91
N ILE A 713 -19.77 -21.84 27.48
CA ILE A 713 -18.83 -21.19 26.58
C ILE A 713 -18.24 -19.95 27.27
N ILE A 714 -16.92 -19.84 27.24
CA ILE A 714 -16.14 -18.67 27.62
C ILE A 714 -15.78 -17.94 26.32
N LEU A 715 -16.31 -16.73 26.15
CA LEU A 715 -16.04 -15.93 24.97
C LEU A 715 -14.72 -15.19 25.13
N VAL A 716 -13.85 -15.30 24.14
CA VAL A 716 -12.56 -14.61 24.05
C VAL A 716 -12.67 -13.52 23.01
N ASP A 717 -12.33 -12.30 23.40
CA ASP A 717 -11.96 -11.28 22.43
C ASP A 717 -10.44 -11.29 22.32
N VAL A 718 -9.92 -11.54 21.11
CA VAL A 718 -8.46 -11.73 20.90
C VAL A 718 -7.74 -10.37 20.95
N ASP A 719 -8.48 -9.30 20.68
CA ASP A 719 -7.96 -7.93 20.67
C ASP A 719 -8.20 -7.20 22.01
N LYS A 720 -8.95 -7.80 22.96
CA LYS A 720 -9.40 -7.17 24.22
C LYS A 720 -9.66 -8.15 25.37
N ASN A 721 -9.34 -7.74 26.59
CA ASN A 721 -9.73 -8.42 27.84
C ASN A 721 -9.16 -9.85 27.94
N LEU A 722 -7.95 -10.08 27.43
CA LEU A 722 -7.29 -11.38 27.54
C LEU A 722 -7.02 -11.74 29.01
N LYS A 723 -6.63 -10.74 29.84
CA LYS A 723 -6.51 -10.90 31.31
C LYS A 723 -7.80 -11.46 31.93
N GLU A 724 -8.94 -10.83 31.68
CA GLU A 724 -10.25 -11.26 32.21
C GLU A 724 -10.63 -12.67 31.73
N THR A 725 -10.36 -12.98 30.46
CA THR A 725 -10.60 -14.30 29.88
C THR A 725 -9.82 -15.40 30.61
N LEU A 726 -8.54 -15.15 30.91
CA LEU A 726 -7.68 -16.09 31.67
C LEU A 726 -8.19 -16.27 33.11
N GLN A 727 -8.66 -15.21 33.74
CA GLN A 727 -9.22 -15.27 35.09
C GLN A 727 -10.53 -16.07 35.12
N ILE A 728 -11.41 -15.90 34.13
CA ILE A 728 -12.64 -16.70 33.99
C ILE A 728 -12.30 -18.18 33.77
N ALA A 729 -11.33 -18.48 32.89
CA ALA A 729 -10.84 -19.84 32.66
C ALA A 729 -10.26 -20.47 33.94
N ALA A 730 -9.50 -19.71 34.71
CA ALA A 730 -8.97 -20.16 36.00
C ALA A 730 -10.08 -20.42 37.03
N LYS A 731 -11.10 -19.56 37.09
CA LYS A 731 -12.29 -19.75 37.94
C LYS A 731 -13.03 -21.04 37.60
N VAL A 732 -13.25 -21.33 36.31
CA VAL A 732 -13.86 -22.60 35.85
C VAL A 732 -13.12 -23.80 36.44
N LEU A 733 -11.79 -23.83 36.29
CA LEU A 733 -10.96 -24.94 36.75
C LEU A 733 -11.00 -25.08 38.28
N ARG A 734 -10.91 -23.97 39.02
CA ARG A 734 -11.00 -23.96 40.50
C ARG A 734 -12.36 -24.45 41.04
N GLU A 735 -13.45 -24.21 40.33
CA GLU A 735 -14.79 -24.69 40.69
C GLU A 735 -15.03 -26.18 40.37
N GLY A 736 -13.97 -26.89 39.97
CA GLY A 736 -14.03 -28.33 39.74
C GLY A 736 -14.57 -28.71 38.35
N LYS A 737 -14.44 -27.83 37.37
CA LYS A 737 -14.92 -28.00 35.98
C LYS A 737 -13.75 -28.20 35.01
N ASN A 738 -14.05 -28.70 33.81
CA ASN A 738 -13.06 -28.92 32.76
C ASN A 738 -13.06 -27.78 31.75
N LEU A 739 -11.94 -27.58 31.06
CA LEU A 739 -11.79 -26.55 30.03
C LEU A 739 -11.25 -27.15 28.74
N VAL A 740 -11.92 -26.89 27.61
CA VAL A 740 -11.43 -27.21 26.27
C VAL A 740 -10.77 -25.95 25.69
N ILE A 741 -9.49 -26.09 25.34
CA ILE A 741 -8.69 -25.07 24.65
C ILE A 741 -8.17 -25.65 23.35
N PHE A 742 -8.28 -24.88 22.28
CA PHE A 742 -7.57 -25.12 21.02
C PHE A 742 -6.35 -24.20 20.99
N PRO A 743 -5.16 -24.67 21.42
CA PRO A 743 -3.99 -23.82 21.65
C PRO A 743 -3.41 -23.19 20.39
N GLU A 744 -3.80 -23.64 19.20
CA GLU A 744 -3.46 -22.99 17.93
C GLU A 744 -4.04 -21.58 17.78
N GLY A 745 -5.11 -21.25 18.54
CA GLY A 745 -5.77 -19.94 18.50
C GLY A 745 -6.60 -19.66 17.24
N ALA A 746 -6.34 -20.39 16.15
CA ALA A 746 -7.13 -20.36 14.91
C ALA A 746 -7.28 -21.78 14.34
N ARG A 747 -8.34 -22.00 13.56
CA ARG A 747 -8.51 -23.24 12.80
C ARG A 747 -7.44 -23.34 11.71
N THR A 748 -6.93 -24.55 11.48
CA THR A 748 -6.06 -24.82 10.33
C THR A 748 -6.78 -24.44 9.03
N ARG A 749 -6.02 -23.90 8.07
CA ARG A 749 -6.53 -23.53 6.74
C ARG A 749 -5.99 -24.44 5.65
N ASP A 750 -5.00 -25.27 5.96
CA ASP A 750 -4.30 -26.20 5.08
C ASP A 750 -4.28 -27.65 5.60
N GLY A 751 -4.76 -27.90 6.83
CA GLY A 751 -4.80 -29.22 7.45
C GLY A 751 -3.57 -29.52 8.32
N ASP A 752 -2.59 -28.62 8.34
CA ASP A 752 -1.38 -28.79 9.14
C ASP A 752 -1.52 -28.25 10.55
N LEU A 753 -0.73 -28.84 11.46
CA LEU A 753 -0.66 -28.49 12.88
C LEU A 753 0.09 -27.17 13.06
N GLN A 754 -0.56 -26.20 13.69
CA GLN A 754 0.01 -24.89 13.98
C GLN A 754 0.80 -24.90 15.30
N GLN A 755 1.50 -23.80 15.56
CA GLN A 755 2.19 -23.59 16.83
C GLN A 755 1.19 -23.42 17.97
N PHE A 756 1.47 -24.04 19.11
CA PHE A 756 0.63 -23.95 20.30
C PHE A 756 0.99 -22.72 21.15
N LYS A 757 -0.02 -21.92 21.49
CA LYS A 757 0.09 -20.80 22.43
C LYS A 757 0.24 -21.34 23.87
N LYS A 758 0.96 -20.58 24.71
CA LYS A 758 1.35 -20.99 26.08
C LYS A 758 0.20 -20.95 27.10
N THR A 759 -0.94 -20.37 26.76
CA THR A 759 -2.08 -20.11 27.65
C THR A 759 -2.49 -21.31 28.52
N PHE A 760 -2.67 -22.48 27.91
CA PHE A 760 -3.10 -23.68 28.65
C PHE A 760 -2.00 -24.23 29.57
N GLY A 761 -0.72 -24.09 29.18
CA GLY A 761 0.42 -24.47 30.00
C GLY A 761 0.55 -23.60 31.25
N ILE A 762 0.30 -22.28 31.13
CA ILE A 762 0.25 -21.35 32.27
C ILE A 762 -0.87 -21.78 33.24
N LEU A 763 -2.09 -22.00 32.72
CA LEU A 763 -3.22 -22.45 33.56
C LEU A 763 -2.95 -23.80 34.25
N SER A 764 -2.33 -24.75 33.54
CA SER A 764 -1.97 -26.06 34.07
C SER A 764 -0.98 -25.96 35.23
N ARG A 765 0.13 -25.23 35.04
CA ARG A 765 1.19 -25.06 36.04
C ARG A 765 0.68 -24.32 37.27
N GLU A 766 0.07 -23.16 37.08
CA GLU A 766 -0.26 -22.25 38.19
C GLU A 766 -1.43 -22.75 39.06
N LEU A 767 -2.34 -23.53 38.47
CA LEU A 767 -3.49 -24.12 39.18
C LEU A 767 -3.28 -25.59 39.55
N ASN A 768 -2.15 -26.17 39.17
CA ASN A 768 -1.82 -27.59 39.33
C ASN A 768 -2.91 -28.51 38.73
N ILE A 769 -3.29 -28.24 37.48
CA ILE A 769 -4.35 -28.92 36.74
C ILE A 769 -3.74 -29.73 35.60
N PRO A 770 -4.06 -31.03 35.44
CA PRO A 770 -3.54 -31.83 34.33
C PRO A 770 -4.13 -31.39 32.98
N VAL A 771 -3.31 -31.49 31.93
CA VAL A 771 -3.70 -31.33 30.52
C VAL A 771 -3.95 -32.71 29.93
N VAL A 772 -5.12 -32.94 29.34
CA VAL A 772 -5.41 -34.15 28.56
C VAL A 772 -5.30 -33.78 27.09
N PRO A 773 -4.21 -34.16 26.38
CA PRO A 773 -4.07 -33.87 24.97
C PRO A 773 -5.10 -34.65 24.16
N PHE A 774 -5.60 -34.08 23.07
CA PHE A 774 -6.41 -34.82 22.10
C PHE A 774 -6.05 -34.44 20.65
N GLY A 775 -6.09 -35.43 19.77
CA GLY A 775 -5.88 -35.25 18.33
C GLY A 775 -7.20 -35.37 17.58
N ILE A 776 -7.38 -34.52 16.55
CA ILE A 776 -8.47 -34.59 15.58
C ILE A 776 -7.87 -34.69 14.18
N GLU A 777 -8.30 -35.67 13.41
CA GLU A 777 -7.92 -35.85 12.01
C GLU A 777 -9.16 -36.02 11.11
N GLY A 778 -9.11 -35.52 9.87
CA GLY A 778 -10.18 -35.67 8.88
C GLY A 778 -11.29 -34.62 8.98
N ALA A 779 -11.29 -33.81 10.04
CA ALA A 779 -12.30 -32.78 10.25
C ALA A 779 -12.10 -31.57 9.30
N TYR A 780 -10.85 -31.28 8.90
CA TYR A 780 -10.54 -30.24 7.92
C TYR A 780 -11.12 -30.58 6.55
N GLU A 781 -10.93 -31.81 6.07
CA GLU A 781 -11.47 -32.32 4.80
C GLU A 781 -13.00 -32.37 4.84
N ALA A 782 -13.55 -32.76 5.99
CA ALA A 782 -14.99 -32.83 6.20
C ALA A 782 -15.65 -31.45 6.23
N MET A 783 -15.02 -30.42 6.79
CA MET A 783 -15.53 -29.06 6.76
C MET A 783 -14.41 -28.04 6.63
N PRO A 784 -13.92 -27.82 5.40
CA PRO A 784 -12.85 -26.86 5.14
C PRO A 784 -13.24 -25.45 5.55
N TYR A 785 -12.24 -24.62 5.79
CA TYR A 785 -12.47 -23.22 6.16
C TYR A 785 -13.37 -22.50 5.15
N GLY A 786 -14.44 -21.86 5.62
CA GLY A 786 -15.43 -21.16 4.79
C GLY A 786 -16.62 -22.02 4.32
N ALA A 787 -16.57 -23.35 4.48
CA ALA A 787 -17.72 -24.21 4.19
C ALA A 787 -18.87 -23.95 5.18
N SER A 788 -20.10 -23.94 4.68
CA SER A 788 -21.31 -23.74 5.51
C SER A 788 -21.92 -25.04 6.03
N MET A 789 -21.57 -26.19 5.43
CA MET A 789 -22.06 -27.52 5.79
C MET A 789 -20.96 -28.58 5.64
N PRO A 790 -20.95 -29.64 6.46
CA PRO A 790 -19.95 -30.70 6.36
C PRO A 790 -20.18 -31.64 5.18
N ASN A 791 -19.11 -31.96 4.46
CA ASN A 791 -19.01 -33.03 3.48
C ASN A 791 -19.06 -34.40 4.15
N LYS A 792 -19.21 -35.45 3.32
CA LYS A 792 -19.03 -36.82 3.83
C LYS A 792 -17.54 -37.09 4.01
N GLY A 793 -17.16 -37.61 5.18
CA GLY A 793 -15.76 -37.87 5.49
C GLY A 793 -15.61 -38.75 6.72
N GLU A 794 -14.39 -39.25 6.91
CA GLU A 794 -13.98 -39.95 8.13
C GLU A 794 -13.30 -38.95 9.06
N VAL A 795 -13.62 -39.01 10.36
CA VAL A 795 -12.98 -38.18 11.38
C VAL A 795 -12.50 -39.08 12.51
N LYS A 796 -11.20 -39.05 12.80
CA LYS A 796 -10.60 -39.80 13.90
C LYS A 796 -10.31 -38.85 15.07
N ILE A 797 -10.56 -39.33 16.28
CA ILE A 797 -10.26 -38.60 17.51
C ILE A 797 -9.53 -39.54 18.47
N GLU A 798 -8.41 -39.09 19.04
CA GLU A 798 -7.72 -39.83 20.10
C GLU A 798 -7.49 -38.91 21.32
N PHE A 799 -7.83 -39.40 22.51
CA PHE A 799 -7.48 -38.76 23.78
C PHE A 799 -6.23 -39.42 24.37
N PHE A 800 -5.19 -38.64 24.60
CA PHE A 800 -3.92 -39.12 25.12
C PHE A 800 -3.88 -39.09 26.65
N LYS A 801 -2.87 -39.75 27.23
CA LYS A 801 -2.64 -39.71 28.68
C LYS A 801 -2.42 -38.27 29.15
N ALA A 802 -2.94 -37.98 30.34
CA ALA A 802 -2.79 -36.66 30.95
C ALA A 802 -1.30 -36.31 31.16
N ILE A 803 -0.95 -35.07 30.80
CA ILE A 803 0.36 -34.43 30.95
C ILE A 803 0.22 -33.31 31.98
N GLY A 804 1.18 -33.17 32.90
CA GLY A 804 1.20 -32.09 33.90
C GLY A 804 0.31 -32.36 35.13
N GLY A 805 0.37 -31.45 36.12
CA GLY A 805 -0.26 -31.60 37.44
C GLY A 805 0.71 -31.84 38.61
N GLU A 806 2.02 -31.86 38.34
CA GLU A 806 3.14 -31.67 39.27
C GLU A 806 4.07 -30.58 38.69
N GLU A 807 5.09 -30.08 39.42
CA GLU A 807 5.96 -28.88 39.17
C GLU A 807 6.67 -28.78 37.78
N LYS A 808 5.96 -29.01 36.68
CA LYS A 808 6.45 -29.04 35.31
C LYS A 808 6.41 -27.64 34.71
N GLU A 809 7.43 -27.29 33.92
CA GLU A 809 7.49 -25.97 33.31
C GLU A 809 6.44 -25.78 32.20
N VAL A 810 6.02 -24.52 32.00
CA VAL A 810 5.00 -24.15 30.99
C VAL A 810 5.42 -24.60 29.59
N ASN A 811 6.66 -24.30 29.19
CA ASN A 811 7.15 -24.61 27.85
C ASN A 811 7.26 -26.13 27.62
N GLU A 812 7.64 -26.88 28.65
CA GLU A 812 7.73 -28.35 28.56
C GLU A 812 6.34 -28.97 28.37
N THR A 813 5.35 -28.49 29.13
CA THR A 813 3.94 -28.92 28.99
C THR A 813 3.40 -28.62 27.59
N VAL A 814 3.72 -27.44 27.03
CA VAL A 814 3.28 -27.04 25.69
C VAL A 814 3.93 -27.90 24.61
N ALA A 815 5.25 -28.11 24.69
CA ALA A 815 6.00 -28.93 23.74
C ALA A 815 5.50 -30.37 23.74
N GLU A 816 5.39 -31.02 24.90
CA GLU A 816 4.97 -32.42 24.99
C GLU A 816 3.53 -32.62 24.49
N THR A 817 2.62 -31.69 24.81
CA THR A 817 1.24 -31.72 24.29
C THR A 817 1.22 -31.66 22.76
N ARG A 818 2.03 -30.77 22.17
CA ARG A 818 2.12 -30.62 20.71
C ARG A 818 2.75 -31.85 20.07
N ASP A 819 3.85 -32.35 20.61
CA ASP A 819 4.63 -33.45 20.03
C ASP A 819 3.84 -34.76 19.98
N VAL A 820 3.04 -35.04 21.02
CA VAL A 820 2.16 -36.22 21.04
C VAL A 820 1.11 -36.15 19.93
N ILE A 821 0.50 -34.98 19.72
CA ILE A 821 -0.50 -34.77 18.67
C ILE A 821 0.14 -34.79 17.28
N GLU A 822 1.30 -34.15 17.12
CA GLU A 822 2.05 -34.11 15.85
C GLU A 822 2.44 -35.52 15.41
N LYS A 823 3.00 -36.31 16.33
CA LYS A 823 3.38 -37.70 16.07
C LYS A 823 2.18 -38.54 15.65
N TRP A 824 1.05 -38.41 16.34
CA TRP A 824 -0.17 -39.13 16.00
C TRP A 824 -0.73 -38.73 14.62
N LEU A 825 -0.72 -37.43 14.29
CA LEU A 825 -1.14 -36.94 12.98
C LEU A 825 -0.23 -37.48 11.86
N MET A 826 1.07 -37.61 12.11
CA MET A 826 2.01 -38.20 11.14
C MET A 826 1.78 -39.71 10.93
N GLU A 827 1.33 -40.43 11.95
CA GLU A 827 1.05 -41.88 11.87
C GLU A 827 -0.28 -42.18 11.17
N ASN A 828 -1.19 -41.21 11.07
CA ASN A 828 -2.52 -41.39 10.50
C ASN A 828 -2.76 -40.71 9.14
N LYS A 829 -1.91 -39.73 8.75
CA LYS A 829 -1.83 -39.16 7.39
C LYS A 829 -1.35 -40.19 6.38
#